data_AF-A0A1V0DH82-F1
#
_entry.id   AF-A0A1V0DH82-F1
#
_cell.length_a   1.000
_cell.length_b   1.000
_cell.length_c   1.000
_cell.angle_alpha   90.00
_cell.angle_beta   90.00
_cell.angle_gamma   90.00
#
_symmetry.space_group_name_H-M   'P 1'
#
loop_
_entity.id
_entity.type
_entity.pdbx_description
1 polymer ?
#
loop_
_entity_poly.entity_id
_entity_poly.type
_entity_poly.pdbx_seq_one_letter_code
_entity_poly.pdbx_strand_id
1 'polypeptide(L)'
;MNTVHRVLASARVAHWVSRLVVLLLVCVPGSLLADTIIIQPPEDVVKRAPLIVEAVVTDIQFVPDPRYPHTGKARITLAVADWLVGSSPDEIVIYRDDVTSDLQFRSTEWLPPYAVGERIITTLFPHAGRYSTMGLYNGKYVVQDGFIRGSSIEVDTFKEQIARIRTGELSAFPRELPRQTSQDAAKRLNDAGVQPRIMSAGSHLGGEFITWDFTWDPSYLPVKMKYNSSGAPSGAPGSSTIATLAGKAYDLWDDSYSKLSFENHSSFTTSEGQVDNTTNVILWHVFTSTNVLARARPYPNHPDIGPFQGPESNQGVDVEFNSVISGTWYFGTTPPGSHTSSAFDFVEVLAHELGHGMGLQHVSNNASIMLGSPYGGYLNRTGSVRGMTDGDKAGNTYQHTVSALPSGTLSHSLVLSADESSFTVNGTITVPSGLTLEVEKPGTTITLLSNADLFVYGKLDLEGTSSNKIKLKKGIGSGQWDYLYLYGSGTSGSVIKHVEISGATFGIHTNSVGSLTIDNVTITYCGTQNLKFYNTNSVTVTNSTFNNGSGDGAYVDNSDYIFFRLGTQFKDNGRHGLFANNYNSVYVGYDYENGDAEITGNARDGLLASQSSYLEIGNDADDFGGNNIVSGNVQNNARSINSSEIKAENTWWGADPPSSGLFTVDGSSTLDYTPWLTSQPSLNLQPTSPVLLRKMPRMGCWRRSSRT
;
A
#
# COMPACT_ATOMS: atom_id res chain seq x y z
N MET A 1 -54.25 -11.80 36.35
CA MET A 1 -54.40 -12.70 35.20
C MET A 1 -53.80 -12.02 33.98
N ASN A 2 -53.40 -12.80 32.96
CA ASN A 2 -52.83 -12.28 31.69
C ASN A 2 -53.94 -11.55 30.88
N THR A 3 -53.75 -10.83 29.77
CA THR A 3 -52.93 -11.01 28.54
C THR A 3 -52.96 -9.61 27.83
N VAL A 4 -51.97 -9.02 27.15
CA VAL A 4 -51.27 -9.38 25.89
C VAL A 4 -52.24 -9.60 24.68
N HIS A 5 -52.06 -9.07 23.45
CA HIS A 5 -51.32 -7.91 22.89
C HIS A 5 -51.76 -7.68 21.39
N ARG A 6 -51.21 -6.66 20.69
CA ARG A 6 -51.24 -6.37 19.22
C ARG A 6 -52.55 -5.82 18.57
N VAL A 7 -52.58 -5.29 17.33
CA VAL A 7 -51.73 -4.29 16.57
C VAL A 7 -52.38 -4.01 15.16
N LEU A 8 -51.94 -2.97 14.41
CA LEU A 8 -52.33 -2.53 13.01
C LEU A 8 -53.64 -1.69 12.85
N ALA A 9 -53.88 -0.89 11.78
CA ALA A 9 -53.02 -0.07 10.87
C ALA A 9 -53.84 0.77 9.85
N SER A 10 -53.21 1.80 9.24
CA SER A 10 -53.59 2.56 8.00
C SER A 10 -54.84 3.47 8.06
N ALA A 11 -55.05 4.48 7.19
CA ALA A 11 -54.30 5.08 6.06
C ALA A 11 -54.37 6.64 6.16
N ARG A 12 -53.51 7.52 5.61
CA ARG A 12 -52.75 7.67 4.33
C ARG A 12 -53.58 8.05 3.08
N VAL A 13 -53.43 9.31 2.63
CA VAL A 13 -53.31 9.84 1.23
C VAL A 13 -53.40 11.40 1.33
N ALA A 14 -52.41 12.23 0.97
CA ALA A 14 -51.76 12.52 -0.33
C ALA A 14 -52.57 13.51 -1.22
N HIS A 15 -51.99 14.43 -2.03
CA HIS A 15 -50.59 14.63 -2.50
C HIS A 15 -50.33 16.15 -2.78
N TRP A 16 -49.13 16.71 -2.52
CA TRP A 16 -48.09 17.17 -3.49
C TRP A 16 -48.45 18.44 -4.32
N VAL A 17 -47.54 19.26 -4.85
CA VAL A 17 -46.10 19.17 -5.22
C VAL A 17 -45.41 20.50 -4.79
N SER A 18 -44.09 20.75 -4.66
CA SER A 18 -42.79 20.07 -4.92
C SER A 18 -41.76 20.57 -3.87
N ARG A 19 -40.45 20.23 -3.81
CA ARG A 19 -39.57 19.28 -4.55
C ARG A 19 -38.79 18.43 -3.52
N LEU A 20 -38.38 17.23 -3.93
CA LEU A 20 -37.39 16.37 -3.26
C LEU A 20 -36.57 15.70 -4.37
N VAL A 21 -35.23 15.59 -4.24
CA VAL A 21 -34.38 14.52 -4.83
C VAL A 21 -32.89 14.71 -4.46
N VAL A 22 -32.34 13.71 -3.77
CA VAL A 22 -30.97 13.13 -3.86
C VAL A 22 -29.71 13.91 -3.40
N LEU A 23 -28.87 13.18 -2.64
CA LEU A 23 -27.49 13.44 -2.15
C LEU A 23 -27.28 14.68 -1.24
N LEU A 24 -26.39 14.68 -0.24
CA LEU A 24 -25.36 13.70 0.16
C LEU A 24 -25.24 13.67 1.70
N LEU A 25 -25.12 12.50 2.34
CA LEU A 25 -24.73 12.43 3.76
C LEU A 25 -23.20 12.58 3.87
N VAL A 26 -22.73 13.82 4.07
CA VAL A 26 -21.35 14.08 4.54
C VAL A 26 -21.39 14.44 6.02
N CYS A 27 -21.78 13.47 6.84
CA CYS A 27 -21.62 13.50 8.29
C CYS A 27 -20.54 12.50 8.72
N VAL A 28 -19.36 12.65 8.13
CA VAL A 28 -18.13 11.99 8.59
C VAL A 28 -17.27 13.05 9.28
N PRO A 29 -17.46 13.30 10.60
CA PRO A 29 -16.44 13.91 11.42
C PRO A 29 -15.32 12.88 11.62
N GLY A 30 -14.48 12.72 10.59
CA GLY A 30 -13.34 11.82 10.62
C GLY A 30 -12.34 12.25 11.70
N SER A 31 -11.88 11.28 12.47
CA SER A 31 -10.59 11.26 13.17
C SER A 31 -10.02 12.62 13.62
N LEU A 32 -10.49 13.09 14.77
CA LEU A 32 -9.65 13.89 15.66
C LEU A 32 -8.54 13.00 16.24
N LEU A 33 -7.31 13.13 15.74
CA LEU A 33 -6.04 13.06 16.49
C LEU A 33 -4.96 13.82 15.69
N ALA A 34 -4.00 14.43 16.37
CA ALA A 34 -2.95 15.28 15.78
C ALA A 34 -1.65 15.12 16.56
N ASP A 35 -1.18 13.87 16.57
CA ASP A 35 -0.31 13.32 17.58
C ASP A 35 1.04 12.95 16.93
N THR A 36 2.17 13.60 17.20
CA THR A 36 2.45 14.58 18.26
C THR A 36 3.60 15.51 17.88
N ILE A 37 3.43 16.81 18.13
CA ILE A 37 4.54 17.76 18.24
C ILE A 37 4.92 17.86 19.71
N ILE A 38 6.21 17.74 20.04
CA ILE A 38 6.69 17.96 21.41
C ILE A 38 7.43 19.31 21.46
N ILE A 39 6.66 20.40 21.56
CA ILE A 39 7.23 21.73 21.83
C ILE A 39 7.66 21.76 23.29
N GLN A 40 8.96 21.71 23.52
CA GLN A 40 9.56 21.72 24.85
C GLN A 40 9.44 23.11 25.51
N PRO A 41 9.24 23.22 26.84
CA PRO A 41 9.23 24.51 27.52
C PRO A 41 10.56 25.27 27.36
N PRO A 42 10.55 26.61 27.19
CA PRO A 42 11.75 27.46 27.16
C PRO A 42 12.80 27.10 28.22
N GLU A 43 12.31 26.81 29.42
CA GLU A 43 13.07 26.41 30.60
C GLU A 43 13.94 25.17 30.36
N ASP A 44 13.34 24.14 29.76
CA ASP A 44 13.98 22.82 29.60
C ASP A 44 14.81 22.74 28.32
N VAL A 45 14.53 23.60 27.35
CA VAL A 45 15.43 23.88 26.22
C VAL A 45 16.69 24.56 26.73
N VAL A 46 16.56 25.64 27.52
CA VAL A 46 17.69 26.41 28.06
C VAL A 46 18.56 25.61 29.03
N LYS A 47 17.99 24.69 29.82
CA LYS A 47 18.77 23.75 30.65
C LYS A 47 19.63 22.78 29.82
N ARG A 48 19.07 22.22 28.74
CA ARG A 48 19.72 21.15 27.94
C ARG A 48 20.61 21.66 26.82
N ALA A 49 20.42 22.90 26.35
CA ALA A 49 21.19 23.44 25.22
C ALA A 49 22.71 23.44 25.52
N PRO A 50 23.55 22.81 24.69
CA PRO A 50 25.00 22.81 24.86
C PRO A 50 25.65 24.13 24.40
N LEU A 51 24.99 24.88 23.50
CA LEU A 51 25.38 26.22 23.06
C LEU A 51 24.15 27.15 23.16
N ILE A 52 24.33 28.35 23.70
CA ILE A 52 23.34 29.44 23.62
C ILE A 52 24.10 30.72 23.28
N VAL A 53 23.70 31.37 22.19
CA VAL A 53 24.34 32.59 21.67
C VAL A 53 23.34 33.71 21.49
N GLU A 54 23.81 34.94 21.69
CA GLU A 54 23.23 36.10 21.02
C GLU A 54 23.94 36.26 19.67
N ALA A 55 23.18 36.48 18.61
CA ALA A 55 23.70 36.58 17.25
C ALA A 55 22.87 37.51 16.38
N VAL A 56 23.42 37.93 15.23
CA VAL A 56 22.70 38.60 14.15
C VAL A 56 22.70 37.70 12.92
N VAL A 57 21.54 37.52 12.30
CA VAL A 57 21.43 36.79 11.02
C VAL A 57 22.08 37.63 9.91
N THR A 58 23.19 37.16 9.34
CA THR A 58 23.94 37.90 8.31
C THR A 58 23.58 37.53 6.88
N ASP A 59 23.17 36.29 6.64
CA ASP A 59 22.87 35.75 5.31
C ASP A 59 21.90 34.56 5.38
N ILE A 60 21.09 34.37 4.34
CA ILE A 60 20.15 33.25 4.18
C ILE A 60 20.16 32.80 2.72
N GLN A 61 20.58 31.56 2.47
CA GLN A 61 20.69 30.97 1.13
C GLN A 61 19.77 29.75 0.99
N PHE A 62 19.09 29.62 -0.15
CA PHE A 62 18.30 28.43 -0.45
C PHE A 62 19.19 27.26 -0.93
N VAL A 63 18.96 26.08 -0.37
CA VAL A 63 19.62 24.82 -0.73
C VAL A 63 18.53 23.81 -1.12
N PRO A 64 18.36 23.44 -2.40
CA PRO A 64 17.27 22.56 -2.85
C PRO A 64 17.42 21.12 -2.32
N ASP A 65 16.28 20.43 -2.09
CA ASP A 65 16.28 18.97 -1.93
C ASP A 65 16.48 18.32 -3.33
N PRO A 66 17.43 17.38 -3.50
CA PRO A 66 17.64 16.69 -4.78
C PRO A 66 16.40 15.99 -5.37
N ARG A 67 15.39 15.68 -4.55
CA ARG A 67 14.13 15.04 -4.95
C ARG A 67 13.02 16.04 -5.33
N TYR A 68 13.11 17.29 -4.90
CA TYR A 68 12.03 18.28 -5.03
C TYR A 68 12.56 19.68 -5.42
N PRO A 69 12.53 20.07 -6.71
CA PRO A 69 13.22 21.28 -7.20
C PRO A 69 12.65 22.63 -6.74
N HIS A 70 11.61 22.64 -5.91
CA HIS A 70 10.92 23.85 -5.43
C HIS A 70 10.85 23.96 -3.90
N THR A 71 11.38 22.97 -3.18
CA THR A 71 11.46 22.92 -1.72
C THR A 71 12.84 22.46 -1.27
N GLY A 72 13.24 22.83 -0.06
CA GLY A 72 14.57 22.54 0.44
C GLY A 72 14.84 23.16 1.80
N LYS A 73 16.09 23.53 2.03
CA LYS A 73 16.60 24.04 3.30
C LYS A 73 17.09 25.48 3.13
N ALA A 74 16.85 26.34 4.10
CA ALA A 74 17.61 27.58 4.26
C ALA A 74 18.93 27.29 4.99
N ARG A 75 20.06 27.58 4.35
CA ARG A 75 21.36 27.72 5.01
C ARG A 75 21.44 29.15 5.56
N ILE A 76 21.45 29.28 6.88
CA ILE A 76 21.41 30.57 7.57
C ILE A 76 22.77 30.80 8.23
N THR A 77 23.38 31.94 7.95
CA THR A 77 24.64 32.39 8.57
C THR A 77 24.31 33.33 9.73
N LEU A 78 24.91 33.09 10.90
CA LEU A 78 24.76 33.90 12.10
C LEU A 78 26.14 34.42 12.53
N ALA A 79 26.27 35.74 12.70
CA ALA A 79 27.42 36.33 13.39
C ALA A 79 27.12 36.41 14.89
N VAL A 80 27.92 35.74 15.71
CA VAL A 80 27.78 35.69 17.17
C VAL A 80 28.24 37.01 17.78
N ALA A 81 27.41 37.55 18.67
CA ALA A 81 27.68 38.77 19.43
C ALA A 81 27.98 38.48 20.91
N ASP A 82 27.48 37.38 21.46
CA ASP A 82 27.69 36.97 22.86
C ASP A 82 27.50 35.45 23.04
N TRP A 83 28.25 34.83 23.95
CA TRP A 83 28.15 33.42 24.32
C TRP A 83 27.56 33.28 25.73
N LEU A 84 26.25 33.07 25.82
CA LEU A 84 25.56 32.87 27.09
C LEU A 84 25.90 31.49 27.70
N VAL A 85 26.15 30.50 26.84
CA VAL A 85 26.47 29.11 27.20
C VAL A 85 27.38 28.49 26.15
N GLY A 86 28.43 27.79 26.57
CA GLY A 86 29.31 27.05 25.68
C GLY A 86 30.27 27.95 24.90
N SER A 87 30.70 27.50 23.73
CA SER A 87 31.51 28.31 22.81
C SER A 87 31.33 27.84 21.36
N SER A 88 31.62 28.75 20.43
CA SER A 88 31.60 28.52 18.98
C SER A 88 32.62 29.44 18.30
N PRO A 89 32.88 29.29 17.00
CA PRO A 89 33.44 30.38 16.21
C PRO A 89 32.51 31.61 16.19
N ASP A 90 33.07 32.76 15.83
CA ASP A 90 32.37 34.05 15.72
C ASP A 90 31.30 34.06 14.61
N GLU A 91 31.44 33.18 13.60
CA GLU A 91 30.41 32.91 12.59
C GLU A 91 30.00 31.44 12.64
N ILE A 92 28.69 31.18 12.67
CA ILE A 92 28.11 29.83 12.68
C ILE A 92 27.04 29.69 11.61
N VAL A 93 26.90 28.46 11.11
CA VAL A 93 25.92 28.11 10.06
C VAL A 93 24.92 27.11 10.62
N ILE A 94 23.64 27.48 10.55
CA ILE A 94 22.51 26.59 10.84
C ILE A 94 21.74 26.25 9.57
N TYR A 95 20.96 25.17 9.62
CA TYR A 95 20.04 24.78 8.55
C TYR A 95 18.61 24.75 9.08
N ARG A 96 17.67 25.26 8.29
CA ARG A 96 16.22 25.27 8.59
C ARG A 96 15.50 24.66 7.40
N ASP A 97 14.84 23.53 7.61
CA ASP A 97 14.17 22.76 6.55
C ASP A 97 12.79 23.33 6.18
N ASP A 98 12.14 22.76 5.17
CA ASP A 98 10.82 23.17 4.67
C ASP A 98 10.76 24.67 4.28
N VAL A 99 11.61 25.05 3.34
CA VAL A 99 11.70 26.39 2.76
C VAL A 99 11.52 26.31 1.24
N THR A 100 10.88 27.30 0.62
CA THR A 100 10.74 27.41 -0.84
C THR A 100 11.98 28.01 -1.51
N SER A 101 12.06 27.89 -2.84
CA SER A 101 13.12 28.51 -3.64
C SER A 101 13.19 30.05 -3.58
N ASP A 102 12.11 30.71 -3.16
CA ASP A 102 12.03 32.15 -2.90
C ASP A 102 12.13 32.51 -1.40
N LEU A 103 12.67 31.59 -0.58
CA LEU A 103 12.92 31.76 0.85
C LEU A 103 11.67 32.01 1.73
N GLN A 104 10.49 31.58 1.28
CA GLN A 104 9.33 31.47 2.18
C GLN A 104 9.54 30.27 3.11
N PHE A 105 9.74 30.57 4.40
CA PHE A 105 9.72 29.57 5.46
C PHE A 105 8.32 29.01 5.60
N ARG A 106 8.13 27.73 5.27
CA ARG A 106 6.85 27.03 5.48
C ARG A 106 6.77 26.48 6.89
N SER A 107 5.56 26.11 7.33
CA SER A 107 5.33 25.51 8.63
C SER A 107 5.98 26.33 9.76
N THR A 108 5.65 27.63 9.82
CA THR A 108 6.14 28.56 10.87
C THR A 108 5.52 28.28 12.24
N GLU A 109 4.54 27.38 12.27
CA GLU A 109 3.66 27.05 13.38
C GLU A 109 4.29 26.04 14.36
N TRP A 110 5.53 25.64 14.10
CA TRP A 110 6.41 24.89 15.01
C TRP A 110 7.90 25.22 14.84
N LEU A 111 8.33 25.72 13.68
CA LEU A 111 9.73 25.96 13.33
C LEU A 111 9.97 27.45 13.06
N PRO A 112 10.91 28.12 13.75
CA PRO A 112 11.08 29.55 13.59
C PRO A 112 11.47 29.94 12.15
N PRO A 113 10.89 31.02 11.59
CA PRO A 113 11.42 31.69 10.41
C PRO A 113 12.64 32.54 10.79
N TYR A 114 13.42 33.00 9.81
CA TYR A 114 14.57 33.88 10.01
C TYR A 114 14.57 35.03 8.98
N ALA A 115 15.08 36.20 9.36
CA ALA A 115 15.27 37.33 8.45
C ALA A 115 16.70 37.89 8.56
N VAL A 116 17.30 38.34 7.45
CA VAL A 116 18.61 39.00 7.46
C VAL A 116 18.52 40.31 8.24
N GLY A 117 19.50 40.55 9.12
CA GLY A 117 19.54 41.68 10.06
C GLY A 117 18.79 41.43 11.37
N GLU A 118 18.11 40.28 11.55
CA GLU A 118 17.41 39.96 12.79
C GLU A 118 18.41 39.62 13.91
N ARG A 119 18.37 40.37 15.01
CA ARG A 119 19.13 40.10 16.25
C ARG A 119 18.36 39.07 17.09
N ILE A 120 19.02 38.00 17.51
CA ILE A 120 18.38 36.84 18.14
C ILE A 120 19.20 36.32 19.32
N ILE A 121 18.53 35.73 20.30
CA ILE A 121 19.12 34.79 21.27
C ILE A 121 18.58 33.42 20.92
N THR A 122 19.45 32.43 20.70
CA THR A 122 19.03 31.10 20.21
C THR A 122 19.83 29.96 20.85
N THR A 123 19.11 28.87 21.13
CA THR A 123 19.63 27.62 21.71
C THR A 123 20.00 26.65 20.61
N LEU A 124 21.23 26.14 20.63
CA LEU A 124 21.83 25.41 19.52
C LEU A 124 22.43 24.08 19.97
N PHE A 125 22.33 23.08 19.11
CA PHE A 125 22.97 21.77 19.26
C PHE A 125 24.04 21.57 18.16
N PRO A 126 25.30 21.23 18.50
CA PRO A 126 26.34 20.94 17.51
C PRO A 126 26.21 19.51 16.98
N HIS A 127 26.16 19.35 15.65
CA HIS A 127 26.09 18.04 15.00
C HIS A 127 26.95 18.02 13.73
N ALA A 128 27.83 17.02 13.59
CA ALA A 128 28.66 16.77 12.40
C ALA A 128 29.38 18.03 11.83
N GLY A 129 29.94 18.88 12.70
CA GLY A 129 30.64 20.11 12.31
C GLY A 129 29.71 21.27 11.89
N ARG A 130 28.42 21.20 12.24
CA ARG A 130 27.39 22.21 12.00
C ARG A 130 26.60 22.46 13.28
N TYR A 131 25.65 23.40 13.25
CA TYR A 131 24.73 23.66 14.35
C TYR A 131 23.26 23.55 13.88
N SER A 132 22.37 23.15 14.78
CA SER A 132 20.91 23.09 14.58
C SER A 132 20.20 23.81 15.72
N THR A 133 19.06 24.45 15.44
CA THR A 133 18.22 25.11 16.46
C THR A 133 17.53 24.07 17.34
N MET A 134 17.92 24.01 18.62
CA MET A 134 17.35 23.08 19.60
C MET A 134 16.11 23.71 20.24
N GLY A 135 15.04 22.93 20.47
CA GLY A 135 13.81 23.42 21.10
C GLY A 135 12.77 24.08 20.18
N LEU A 136 12.93 23.94 18.86
CA LEU A 136 11.93 24.34 17.86
C LEU A 136 11.58 25.84 17.98
N TYR A 137 10.29 26.23 17.95
CA TYR A 137 9.85 27.63 18.15
C TYR A 137 10.39 28.25 19.46
N ASN A 138 10.42 27.48 20.55
CA ASN A 138 10.96 27.91 21.85
C ASN A 138 12.50 27.91 21.90
N GLY A 139 13.17 27.65 20.76
CA GLY A 139 14.62 27.72 20.61
C GLY A 139 15.16 29.05 20.07
N LYS A 140 14.29 30.01 19.74
CA LYS A 140 14.68 31.29 19.15
C LYS A 140 13.87 32.46 19.72
N TYR A 141 14.57 33.37 20.38
CA TYR A 141 14.04 34.64 20.89
C TYR A 141 14.58 35.77 20.02
N VAL A 142 13.73 36.72 19.63
CA VAL A 142 14.15 37.84 18.78
C VAL A 142 14.27 39.08 19.65
N VAL A 143 15.39 39.81 19.51
CA VAL A 143 15.64 41.05 20.22
C VAL A 143 15.14 42.21 19.35
N GLN A 144 14.23 43.01 19.89
CA GLN A 144 13.68 44.20 19.23
C GLN A 144 13.64 45.36 20.24
N ASP A 145 14.17 46.52 19.84
CA ASP A 145 14.11 47.78 20.61
C ASP A 145 14.66 47.69 22.05
N GLY A 146 15.52 46.70 22.33
CA GLY A 146 16.11 46.40 23.65
C GLY A 146 15.43 45.26 24.43
N PHE A 147 14.29 44.76 23.94
CA PHE A 147 13.44 43.78 24.61
C PHE A 147 13.32 42.48 23.81
N ILE A 148 12.81 41.42 24.45
CA ILE A 148 12.41 40.20 23.74
C ILE A 148 11.07 40.46 23.02
N ARG A 149 11.06 40.30 21.69
CA ARG A 149 9.93 40.65 20.80
C ARG A 149 8.66 39.90 21.19
N GLY A 150 7.76 40.60 21.90
CA GLY A 150 6.47 40.07 22.36
C GLY A 150 6.29 40.06 23.88
N SER A 151 7.27 40.51 24.67
CA SER A 151 7.15 40.74 26.12
C SER A 151 7.74 42.10 26.53
N SER A 152 7.69 42.41 27.83
CA SER A 152 8.37 43.55 28.45
C SER A 152 9.75 43.20 29.04
N ILE A 153 10.28 42.01 28.74
CA ILE A 153 11.56 41.53 29.27
C ILE A 153 12.71 42.17 28.48
N GLU A 154 13.53 42.98 29.15
CA GLU A 154 14.78 43.52 28.61
C GLU A 154 15.78 42.41 28.26
N VAL A 155 16.58 42.60 27.21
CA VAL A 155 17.52 41.57 26.70
C VAL A 155 18.52 41.10 27.76
N ASP A 156 19.10 42.00 28.54
CA ASP A 156 20.08 41.64 29.58
C ASP A 156 19.42 40.98 30.80
N THR A 157 18.17 41.37 31.13
CA THR A 157 17.34 40.66 32.10
C THR A 157 17.05 39.22 31.65
N PHE A 158 16.82 39.00 30.34
CA PHE A 158 16.64 37.65 29.80
C PHE A 158 17.94 36.82 29.83
N LYS A 159 19.11 37.44 29.59
CA LYS A 159 20.42 36.79 29.76
C LYS A 159 20.64 36.33 31.21
N GLU A 160 20.31 37.16 32.20
CA GLU A 160 20.40 36.78 33.62
C GLU A 160 19.47 35.60 33.95
N GLN A 161 18.23 35.63 33.45
CA GLN A 161 17.26 34.55 33.63
C GLN A 161 17.74 33.23 33.01
N ILE A 162 18.39 33.26 31.83
CA ILE A 162 19.02 32.09 31.20
C ILE A 162 20.08 31.48 32.12
N ALA A 163 20.98 32.29 32.68
CA ALA A 163 22.01 31.81 33.59
C ALA A 163 21.40 31.16 34.85
N ARG A 164 20.43 31.83 35.47
CA ARG A 164 19.78 31.38 36.72
C ARG A 164 18.89 30.16 36.54
N ILE A 165 18.32 29.93 35.35
CA ILE A 165 17.60 28.69 35.02
C ILE A 165 18.55 27.50 34.85
N ARG A 166 19.80 27.74 34.45
CA ARG A 166 20.84 26.70 34.32
C ARG A 166 21.52 26.35 35.64
N THR A 167 21.66 27.30 36.57
CA THR A 167 22.13 27.01 37.94
C THR A 167 21.02 26.45 38.84
N GLY A 168 19.75 26.56 38.42
CA GLY A 168 18.58 26.11 39.20
C GLY A 168 18.05 27.15 40.20
N GLU A 169 18.64 28.34 40.25
CA GLU A 169 18.19 29.48 41.06
C GLU A 169 16.83 30.05 40.63
N LEU A 170 16.44 29.79 39.38
CA LEU A 170 15.14 30.14 38.82
C LEU A 170 14.52 28.90 38.18
N SER A 171 13.29 28.55 38.57
CA SER A 171 12.61 27.35 38.08
C SER A 171 11.92 27.54 36.73
N ALA A 172 11.47 28.76 36.43
CA ALA A 172 10.82 29.11 35.16
C ALA A 172 10.98 30.58 34.74
N PHE A 173 10.90 30.85 33.44
CA PHE A 173 10.85 32.21 32.90
C PHE A 173 9.50 32.88 33.19
N PRO A 174 9.42 34.23 33.18
CA PRO A 174 8.16 34.96 33.28
C PRO A 174 7.10 34.48 32.28
N ARG A 175 5.83 34.50 32.68
CA ARG A 175 4.71 34.03 31.85
C ARG A 175 4.48 34.85 30.58
N GLU A 176 4.97 36.09 30.56
CA GLU A 176 4.94 36.97 29.38
C GLU A 176 5.96 36.57 28.30
N LEU A 177 6.98 35.77 28.62
CA LEU A 177 7.96 35.32 27.62
C LEU A 177 7.21 34.57 26.50
N PRO A 178 7.34 35.00 25.22
CA PRO A 178 6.68 34.34 24.11
C PRO A 178 7.12 32.88 24.02
N ARG A 179 6.15 31.99 24.11
CA ARG A 179 6.34 30.55 24.12
C ARG A 179 5.16 29.87 23.43
N GLN A 180 5.42 28.75 22.81
CA GLN A 180 4.40 27.88 22.22
C GLN A 180 4.30 26.58 23.03
N THR A 181 3.11 25.97 23.06
CA THR A 181 2.92 24.61 23.60
C THR A 181 2.69 23.60 22.48
N SER A 182 2.88 22.31 22.78
CA SER A 182 2.48 21.21 21.90
C SER A 182 1.02 21.29 21.45
N GLN A 183 0.13 21.74 22.35
CA GLN A 183 -1.30 21.86 22.08
C GLN A 183 -1.59 23.01 21.11
N ASP A 184 -0.93 24.17 21.26
CA ASP A 184 -1.05 25.29 20.32
C ASP A 184 -0.52 24.92 18.93
N ALA A 185 0.61 24.21 18.87
CA ALA A 185 1.22 23.78 17.63
C ALA A 185 0.34 22.75 16.90
N ALA A 186 -0.13 21.70 17.60
CA ALA A 186 -1.04 20.70 17.03
C ALA A 186 -2.37 21.33 16.56
N LYS A 187 -2.92 22.28 17.34
CA LYS A 187 -4.12 23.02 16.91
C LYS A 187 -3.85 23.82 15.64
N ARG A 188 -2.72 24.52 15.53
CA ARG A 188 -2.39 25.32 14.33
C ARG A 188 -2.14 24.46 13.10
N LEU A 189 -1.53 23.28 13.21
CA LEU A 189 -1.42 22.35 12.08
C LEU A 189 -2.81 21.89 11.60
N ASN A 190 -3.71 21.54 12.53
CA ASN A 190 -5.10 21.19 12.20
C ASN A 190 -5.85 22.35 11.53
N ASP A 191 -5.77 23.56 12.10
CA ASP A 191 -6.39 24.77 11.55
C ASP A 191 -5.84 25.11 10.15
N ALA A 192 -4.58 24.75 9.86
CA ALA A 192 -3.92 24.95 8.57
C ALA A 192 -4.07 23.75 7.59
N GLY A 193 -4.72 22.65 7.99
CA GLY A 193 -4.84 21.43 7.19
C GLY A 193 -3.53 20.66 6.97
N VAL A 194 -2.48 20.94 7.75
CA VAL A 194 -1.16 20.32 7.61
C VAL A 194 -1.15 18.99 8.34
N GLN A 195 -1.42 17.91 7.60
CA GLN A 195 -1.25 16.54 8.09
C GLN A 195 0.24 16.25 8.38
N PRO A 196 0.59 15.55 9.48
CA PRO A 196 1.95 15.08 9.71
C PRO A 196 2.44 14.17 8.59
N ARG A 197 3.76 14.06 8.38
CA ARG A 197 4.37 13.07 7.46
C ARG A 197 4.35 11.62 8.02
N ILE A 198 3.30 11.27 8.75
CA ILE A 198 2.92 9.88 9.01
C ILE A 198 1.89 9.54 7.93
N MET A 199 2.36 9.36 6.69
CA MET A 199 1.47 8.79 5.68
C MET A 199 1.32 7.31 5.98
N SER A 200 0.10 6.86 6.22
CA SER A 200 -0.23 5.44 6.12
C SER A 200 0.07 4.99 4.70
N ALA A 201 0.92 3.98 4.51
CA ALA A 201 1.19 3.44 3.18
C ALA A 201 -0.10 2.84 2.58
N GLY A 202 -0.86 2.09 3.39
CA GLY A 202 -2.21 1.68 3.04
C GLY A 202 -2.99 1.06 4.19
N SER A 203 -4.23 0.67 3.86
CA SER A 203 -5.14 -0.13 4.67
C SER A 203 -5.55 -1.33 3.81
N HIS A 204 -5.07 -2.51 4.18
CA HIS A 204 -4.96 -3.67 3.29
C HIS A 204 -5.92 -4.79 3.69
N LEU A 205 -6.26 -5.69 2.76
CA LEU A 205 -7.23 -6.76 2.98
C LEU A 205 -8.56 -6.25 3.59
N GLY A 206 -9.05 -5.09 3.15
CA GLY A 206 -10.25 -4.46 3.70
C GLY A 206 -10.11 -3.80 5.08
N GLY A 207 -8.88 -3.65 5.58
CA GLY A 207 -8.58 -3.05 6.88
C GLY A 207 -8.25 -4.05 8.00
N GLU A 208 -7.90 -5.31 7.67
CA GLU A 208 -7.36 -6.22 8.68
C GLU A 208 -5.96 -5.82 9.16
N PHE A 209 -5.16 -5.17 8.31
CA PHE A 209 -3.90 -4.52 8.70
C PHE A 209 -3.71 -3.16 8.02
N ILE A 210 -2.91 -2.30 8.64
CA ILE A 210 -2.62 -0.92 8.21
C ILE A 210 -1.11 -0.70 8.39
N THR A 211 -0.46 -0.01 7.46
CA THR A 211 1.01 0.17 7.44
C THR A 211 1.46 1.63 7.43
N TRP A 212 2.65 1.92 7.94
CA TRP A 212 3.39 3.17 7.72
C TRP A 212 4.17 3.10 6.40
N ASP A 213 4.58 4.25 5.83
CA ASP A 213 5.57 4.31 4.74
C ASP A 213 6.98 4.01 5.30
N PHE A 214 7.40 2.74 5.24
CA PHE A 214 8.54 2.20 6.00
C PHE A 214 9.10 0.89 5.41
N THR A 215 10.42 0.77 5.25
CA THR A 215 11.07 -0.45 4.70
C THR A 215 12.46 -0.64 5.32
N TRP A 216 12.68 -1.74 6.06
CA TRP A 216 13.95 -2.04 6.75
C TRP A 216 15.17 -2.03 5.81
N ASP A 217 16.28 -1.46 6.28
CA ASP A 217 17.59 -1.54 5.64
C ASP A 217 18.09 -3.00 5.75
N PRO A 218 18.27 -3.74 4.63
CA PRO A 218 18.64 -5.15 4.68
C PRO A 218 19.98 -5.44 5.36
N SER A 219 20.85 -4.44 5.56
CA SER A 219 22.11 -4.62 6.30
C SER A 219 21.95 -4.76 7.82
N TYR A 220 20.74 -4.53 8.35
CA TYR A 220 20.38 -4.66 9.77
C TYR A 220 19.56 -5.92 10.07
N LEU A 221 19.33 -6.79 9.07
CA LEU A 221 18.59 -8.03 9.20
C LEU A 221 19.52 -9.25 9.43
N PRO A 222 19.15 -10.22 10.29
CA PRO A 222 17.98 -10.22 11.18
C PRO A 222 18.17 -9.21 12.32
N VAL A 223 17.06 -8.64 12.79
CA VAL A 223 17.02 -7.57 13.79
C VAL A 223 17.44 -8.14 15.16
N LYS A 224 18.66 -7.82 15.59
CA LYS A 224 19.27 -8.41 16.80
C LYS A 224 18.93 -7.57 18.03
N MET A 225 18.12 -8.13 18.92
CA MET A 225 17.69 -7.50 20.18
C MET A 225 18.66 -7.80 21.32
N LYS A 226 19.01 -6.77 22.11
CA LYS A 226 19.57 -6.89 23.45
C LYS A 226 18.49 -6.59 24.51
N TYR A 227 18.81 -6.83 25.77
CA TYR A 227 17.95 -6.56 26.92
C TYR A 227 18.70 -5.82 28.02
N ASN A 228 18.11 -4.71 28.48
CA ASN A 228 18.57 -3.95 29.63
C ASN A 228 17.62 -4.16 30.81
N SER A 229 18.11 -4.83 31.86
CA SER A 229 17.35 -5.12 33.08
C SER A 229 17.29 -3.96 34.08
N SER A 230 17.89 -2.82 33.78
CA SER A 230 17.75 -1.60 34.60
C SER A 230 16.28 -1.16 34.65
N GLY A 231 15.79 -0.79 35.83
CA GLY A 231 14.40 -0.37 36.00
C GLY A 231 13.35 -1.51 35.97
N ALA A 232 13.75 -2.77 35.84
CA ALA A 232 12.82 -3.91 35.78
C ALA A 232 11.90 -4.00 37.02
N PRO A 233 10.61 -4.35 36.84
CA PRO A 233 9.64 -4.42 37.93
C PRO A 233 9.96 -5.54 38.92
N SER A 234 9.53 -5.38 40.17
CA SER A 234 9.66 -6.40 41.21
C SER A 234 8.96 -7.69 40.79
N GLY A 235 9.72 -8.79 40.68
CA GLY A 235 9.24 -10.08 40.18
C GLY A 235 9.57 -10.37 38.70
N ALA A 236 10.19 -9.45 37.97
CA ALA A 236 10.76 -9.75 36.65
C ALA A 236 11.84 -10.86 36.77
N PRO A 237 11.84 -11.89 35.91
CA PRO A 237 12.81 -12.98 35.98
C PRO A 237 14.17 -12.57 35.41
N GLY A 238 15.18 -13.40 35.67
CA GLY A 238 16.53 -13.22 35.14
C GLY A 238 16.58 -13.23 33.59
N SER A 239 17.61 -12.59 33.04
CA SER A 239 17.73 -12.31 31.59
C SER A 239 17.71 -13.54 30.68
N SER A 240 18.04 -14.75 31.16
CA SER A 240 17.90 -16.00 30.41
C SER A 240 16.43 -16.41 30.20
N THR A 241 15.57 -16.17 31.19
CA THR A 241 14.12 -16.33 31.03
C THR A 241 13.58 -15.26 30.10
N ILE A 242 14.01 -14.00 30.23
CA ILE A 242 13.60 -12.94 29.30
C ILE A 242 14.02 -13.25 27.86
N ALA A 243 15.23 -13.75 27.61
CA ALA A 243 15.66 -14.21 26.28
C ALA A 243 14.75 -15.33 25.72
N THR A 244 14.32 -16.26 26.59
CA THR A 244 13.42 -17.35 26.23
C THR A 244 12.02 -16.84 25.88
N LEU A 245 11.52 -15.85 26.62
CA LEU A 245 10.23 -15.21 26.36
C LEU A 245 10.26 -14.27 25.15
N ALA A 246 11.38 -13.58 24.92
CA ALA A 246 11.59 -12.72 23.77
C ALA A 246 11.68 -13.55 22.47
N GLY A 247 12.37 -14.69 22.51
CA GLY A 247 12.29 -15.70 21.44
C GLY A 247 10.85 -16.05 21.09
N LYS A 248 9.98 -16.26 22.09
CA LYS A 248 8.55 -16.52 21.87
C LYS A 248 7.72 -15.37 21.31
N ALA A 249 8.24 -14.14 21.31
CA ALA A 249 7.62 -13.01 20.63
C ALA A 249 8.13 -12.90 19.18
N TYR A 250 9.36 -13.33 18.92
CA TYR A 250 9.91 -13.46 17.56
C TYR A 250 9.25 -14.64 16.82
N ASP A 251 9.08 -15.80 17.50
CA ASP A 251 8.39 -17.00 17.01
C ASP A 251 6.97 -16.71 16.44
N LEU A 252 6.34 -15.61 16.86
CA LEU A 252 5.02 -15.19 16.38
C LEU A 252 5.11 -14.44 15.03
N TRP A 253 6.20 -13.72 14.80
CA TRP A 253 6.49 -12.97 13.58
C TRP A 253 7.45 -13.71 12.62
N ASP A 254 7.78 -14.98 12.89
CA ASP A 254 8.53 -15.82 11.95
C ASP A 254 7.62 -16.26 10.80
N ASP A 255 8.00 -15.93 9.57
CA ASP A 255 7.30 -16.39 8.38
C ASP A 255 8.22 -16.58 7.16
N SER A 256 7.99 -17.66 6.41
CA SER A 256 8.81 -18.07 5.26
C SER A 256 8.76 -17.12 4.05
N TYR A 257 7.76 -16.24 3.97
CA TYR A 257 7.63 -15.22 2.93
C TYR A 257 8.22 -13.87 3.38
N SER A 258 8.72 -13.74 4.62
CA SER A 258 9.37 -12.52 5.14
C SER A 258 10.91 -12.62 5.08
N LYS A 259 11.56 -11.52 4.66
CA LYS A 259 13.01 -11.30 4.72
C LYS A 259 13.43 -10.69 6.06
N LEU A 260 12.47 -10.21 6.85
CA LEU A 260 12.67 -9.70 8.19
C LEU A 260 12.44 -10.81 9.21
N SER A 261 13.32 -10.90 10.19
CA SER A 261 13.16 -11.73 11.38
C SER A 261 13.89 -11.10 12.56
N PHE A 262 13.49 -11.45 13.78
CA PHE A 262 14.08 -10.97 15.03
C PHE A 262 14.88 -12.10 15.70
N GLU A 263 16.02 -11.78 16.31
CA GLU A 263 16.78 -12.72 17.12
C GLU A 263 17.33 -12.07 18.40
N ASN A 264 17.63 -12.89 19.40
CA ASN A 264 18.42 -12.44 20.54
C ASN A 264 19.88 -12.27 20.11
N HIS A 265 20.45 -11.09 20.31
CA HIS A 265 21.88 -10.86 20.13
C HIS A 265 22.70 -11.82 21.01
N SER A 266 23.82 -12.33 20.50
CA SER A 266 24.63 -13.36 21.18
C SER A 266 25.14 -12.95 22.57
N SER A 267 25.46 -11.67 22.75
CA SER A 267 25.52 -11.03 24.06
C SER A 267 24.18 -10.33 24.32
N PHE A 268 23.20 -11.08 24.84
CA PHE A 268 21.82 -10.59 24.98
C PHE A 268 21.71 -9.46 26.01
N THR A 269 22.42 -9.53 27.13
CA THR A 269 22.38 -8.48 28.16
C THR A 269 23.20 -7.25 27.76
N THR A 270 22.66 -6.06 28.02
CA THR A 270 23.37 -4.78 27.90
C THR A 270 23.01 -3.80 29.03
N SER A 271 23.82 -2.74 29.17
CA SER A 271 23.50 -1.53 29.93
C SER A 271 23.11 -0.33 29.04
N GLU A 272 23.11 -0.50 27.71
CA GLU A 272 22.57 0.48 26.75
C GLU A 272 21.07 0.72 27.03
N GLY A 273 20.65 1.98 27.11
CA GLY A 273 19.23 2.37 27.16
C GLY A 273 18.72 2.76 25.77
N GLN A 274 17.71 3.64 25.71
CA GLN A 274 17.38 4.34 24.47
C GLN A 274 18.57 5.21 24.05
N VAL A 275 19.21 4.90 22.93
CA VAL A 275 20.42 5.59 22.42
C VAL A 275 20.41 5.68 20.90
N ASP A 276 21.08 6.68 20.33
CA ASP A 276 21.29 6.79 18.87
C ASP A 276 22.48 5.91 18.42
N ASN A 277 22.26 4.60 18.34
CA ASN A 277 23.23 3.65 17.75
C ASN A 277 22.54 2.55 16.90
N THR A 278 23.17 1.39 16.74
CA THR A 278 22.67 0.25 15.94
C THR A 278 22.32 -0.97 16.80
N THR A 279 22.08 -0.77 18.10
CA THR A 279 21.68 -1.81 19.05
C THR A 279 20.19 -1.67 19.33
N ASN A 280 19.37 -2.61 18.85
CA ASN A 280 17.99 -2.73 19.28
C ASN A 280 17.93 -3.18 20.75
N VAL A 281 17.23 -2.47 21.63
CA VAL A 281 17.14 -2.80 23.07
C VAL A 281 15.69 -2.98 23.54
N ILE A 282 15.42 -4.11 24.20
CA ILE A 282 14.28 -4.28 25.10
C ILE A 282 14.69 -3.70 26.47
N LEU A 283 14.01 -2.67 26.96
CA LEU A 283 14.35 -1.97 28.21
C LEU A 283 13.11 -1.68 29.06
N TRP A 284 13.32 -1.31 30.33
CA TRP A 284 12.25 -0.86 31.22
C TRP A 284 12.31 0.64 31.46
N HIS A 285 11.14 1.28 31.49
CA HIS A 285 10.97 2.71 31.64
C HIS A 285 9.75 3.02 32.53
N VAL A 286 9.76 4.15 33.26
CA VAL A 286 8.62 4.60 34.08
C VAL A 286 7.79 5.59 33.27
N PHE A 287 6.65 5.14 32.74
CA PHE A 287 5.77 6.03 31.97
C PHE A 287 4.92 6.93 32.88
N THR A 288 4.47 8.06 32.33
CA THR A 288 3.57 9.03 33.00
C THR A 288 2.15 8.50 33.23
N SER A 289 1.81 7.32 32.68
CA SER A 289 0.51 6.67 32.81
C SER A 289 0.71 5.17 33.04
N THR A 290 0.07 4.64 34.07
CA THR A 290 0.09 3.21 34.43
C THR A 290 -0.72 2.32 33.47
N ASN A 291 -1.40 2.93 32.49
CA ASN A 291 -2.18 2.21 31.47
C ASN A 291 -1.44 2.06 30.13
N VAL A 292 -0.26 2.67 29.97
CA VAL A 292 0.66 2.36 28.87
C VAL A 292 1.43 1.11 29.27
N LEU A 293 1.42 0.07 28.43
CA LEU A 293 2.10 -1.20 28.72
C LEU A 293 3.54 -1.20 28.21
N ALA A 294 3.74 -0.81 26.96
CA ALA A 294 5.05 -0.61 26.36
C ALA A 294 5.01 0.47 25.27
N ARG A 295 6.12 0.64 24.53
CA ARG A 295 6.23 1.45 23.32
C ARG A 295 7.42 1.02 22.47
N ALA A 296 7.19 0.80 21.18
CA ALA A 296 8.22 0.71 20.15
C ALA A 296 8.83 2.08 19.80
N ARG A 297 10.14 2.11 19.55
CA ARG A 297 10.89 3.29 19.11
C ARG A 297 11.72 2.97 17.85
N PRO A 298 11.16 3.15 16.64
CA PRO A 298 11.96 3.15 15.41
C PRO A 298 13.04 4.24 15.47
N TYR A 299 14.20 3.95 14.91
CA TYR A 299 15.36 4.86 14.94
C TYR A 299 15.23 5.97 13.87
N PRO A 300 15.97 7.10 13.98
CA PRO A 300 16.87 7.45 15.07
C PRO A 300 16.09 7.93 16.30
N ASN A 301 16.65 7.69 17.48
CA ASN A 301 16.05 7.93 18.79
C ASN A 301 16.08 9.42 19.21
N HIS A 302 15.90 10.34 18.25
CA HIS A 302 16.13 11.77 18.47
C HIS A 302 15.14 12.36 19.51
N PRO A 303 15.61 12.89 20.65
CA PRO A 303 14.77 13.19 21.82
C PRO A 303 13.82 14.40 21.67
N ASP A 304 13.84 15.07 20.52
CA ASP A 304 12.92 16.16 20.15
C ASP A 304 11.78 15.69 19.21
N ILE A 305 11.75 14.42 18.80
CA ILE A 305 10.76 13.86 17.85
C ILE A 305 9.73 12.99 18.60
N GLY A 306 8.45 13.09 18.20
CA GLY A 306 7.33 12.48 18.91
C GLY A 306 7.23 10.95 18.76
N PRO A 307 6.48 10.26 19.64
CA PRO A 307 6.32 8.80 19.71
C PRO A 307 5.74 8.06 18.48
N PHE A 308 5.63 8.69 17.31
CA PHE A 308 4.94 8.13 16.13
C PHE A 308 5.62 8.40 14.77
N GLN A 309 6.90 8.79 14.70
CA GLN A 309 7.57 9.05 13.41
C GLN A 309 8.89 8.30 13.23
N GLY A 310 8.94 7.50 12.17
CA GLY A 310 10.15 6.85 11.68
C GLY A 310 10.11 6.44 10.20
N PRO A 311 9.92 7.37 9.24
CA PRO A 311 10.32 7.16 7.84
C PRO A 311 11.79 7.60 7.58
N GLU A 312 12.55 8.04 8.61
CA GLU A 312 13.92 8.58 8.46
C GLU A 312 15.04 7.74 9.10
N SER A 313 14.74 6.63 9.79
CA SER A 313 15.60 5.45 9.64
C SER A 313 14.79 4.16 9.65
N ASN A 314 15.42 3.18 9.05
CA ASN A 314 14.97 1.82 8.85
C ASN A 314 16.00 0.83 9.41
N GLN A 315 16.73 1.25 10.46
CA GLN A 315 17.98 0.63 10.93
C GLN A 315 17.92 0.11 12.37
N GLY A 316 16.82 0.36 13.10
CA GLY A 316 16.66 -0.11 14.47
C GLY A 316 15.26 0.09 15.05
N VAL A 317 14.94 -0.67 16.10
CA VAL A 317 13.78 -0.47 16.98
C VAL A 317 14.12 -0.82 18.44
N ASP A 318 13.90 0.10 19.37
CA ASP A 318 13.87 -0.22 20.81
C ASP A 318 12.44 -0.55 21.27
N VAL A 319 12.31 -1.30 22.36
CA VAL A 319 11.02 -1.59 23.01
C VAL A 319 11.06 -1.22 24.48
N GLU A 320 10.41 -0.10 24.82
CA GLU A 320 10.30 0.47 26.17
C GLU A 320 9.12 -0.16 26.92
N PHE A 321 9.36 -1.12 27.81
CA PHE A 321 8.33 -1.68 28.69
C PHE A 321 8.06 -0.77 29.90
N ASN A 322 6.80 -0.62 30.28
CA ASN A 322 6.44 0.14 31.48
C ASN A 322 6.69 -0.68 32.76
N SER A 323 7.61 -0.22 33.61
CA SER A 323 7.90 -0.86 34.90
C SER A 323 6.82 -0.60 35.97
N VAL A 324 5.92 0.38 35.75
CA VAL A 324 4.86 0.76 36.70
C VAL A 324 3.51 0.79 35.98
N ILE A 325 2.89 -0.39 35.85
CA ILE A 325 1.56 -0.57 35.26
C ILE A 325 0.46 -0.66 36.34
N SER A 326 -0.81 -0.54 35.95
CA SER A 326 -1.99 -0.63 36.83
C SER A 326 -2.36 -2.07 37.24
N GLY A 327 -1.53 -3.04 36.86
CA GLY A 327 -1.70 -4.47 37.11
C GLY A 327 -0.38 -5.18 37.36
N THR A 328 -0.26 -6.43 36.93
CA THR A 328 0.97 -7.23 37.07
C THR A 328 1.42 -7.88 35.75
N TRP A 329 2.72 -7.83 35.50
CA TRP A 329 3.36 -8.51 34.37
C TRP A 329 3.39 -10.03 34.57
N TYR A 330 3.11 -10.76 33.49
CA TYR A 330 3.14 -12.22 33.44
C TYR A 330 4.29 -12.69 32.54
N PHE A 331 5.13 -13.58 33.08
CA PHE A 331 6.37 -14.06 32.47
C PHE A 331 6.38 -15.59 32.29
N GLY A 332 5.23 -16.19 31.97
CA GLY A 332 5.11 -17.64 31.76
C GLY A 332 5.56 -18.07 30.36
N THR A 333 6.12 -19.27 30.23
CA THR A 333 6.47 -19.85 28.91
C THR A 333 5.23 -20.26 28.11
N THR A 334 4.16 -20.67 28.79
CA THR A 334 2.78 -20.76 28.27
C THR A 334 2.08 -19.40 28.35
N PRO A 335 1.09 -19.10 27.48
CA PRO A 335 0.24 -17.92 27.65
C PRO A 335 -0.67 -18.03 28.90
N PRO A 336 -1.12 -16.90 29.48
CA PRO A 336 -2.21 -16.89 30.45
C PRO A 336 -3.55 -17.24 29.76
N GLY A 337 -4.56 -17.62 30.56
CA GLY A 337 -5.84 -18.13 30.03
C GLY A 337 -6.75 -17.11 29.34
N SER A 338 -6.55 -15.80 29.60
CA SER A 338 -7.25 -14.70 28.95
C SER A 338 -6.54 -13.36 29.21
N HIS A 339 -6.83 -12.37 28.38
CA HIS A 339 -6.42 -10.97 28.60
C HIS A 339 -7.08 -10.43 29.87
N THR A 340 -6.27 -10.02 30.86
CA THR A 340 -6.76 -9.48 32.14
C THR A 340 -5.77 -8.46 32.70
N SER A 341 -6.26 -7.52 33.51
CA SER A 341 -5.39 -6.58 34.23
C SER A 341 -4.57 -7.23 35.36
N SER A 342 -4.88 -8.47 35.76
CA SER A 342 -4.06 -9.26 36.68
C SER A 342 -2.91 -10.01 36.00
N ALA A 343 -2.87 -10.08 34.67
CA ALA A 343 -1.81 -10.76 33.91
C ALA A 343 -1.62 -10.13 32.52
N PHE A 344 -0.80 -9.08 32.46
CA PHE A 344 -0.30 -8.53 31.20
C PHE A 344 0.86 -9.39 30.69
N ASP A 345 0.66 -10.10 29.58
CA ASP A 345 1.62 -11.07 29.05
C ASP A 345 2.80 -10.37 28.37
N PHE A 346 4.01 -10.58 28.91
CA PHE A 346 5.23 -9.96 28.36
C PHE A 346 5.47 -10.34 26.89
N VAL A 347 5.16 -11.57 26.50
CA VAL A 347 5.41 -12.07 25.14
C VAL A 347 4.45 -11.43 24.13
N GLU A 348 3.16 -11.37 24.44
CA GLU A 348 2.18 -10.71 23.57
C GLU A 348 2.42 -9.19 23.46
N VAL A 349 2.74 -8.52 24.57
CA VAL A 349 3.06 -7.08 24.50
C VAL A 349 4.36 -6.84 23.72
N LEU A 350 5.40 -7.67 23.89
CA LEU A 350 6.60 -7.58 23.05
C LEU A 350 6.23 -7.75 21.58
N ALA A 351 5.43 -8.75 21.22
CA ALA A 351 5.02 -8.97 19.84
C ALA A 351 4.21 -7.77 19.27
N HIS A 352 3.32 -7.14 20.03
CA HIS A 352 2.63 -5.90 19.63
C HIS A 352 3.62 -4.78 19.25
N GLU A 353 4.59 -4.50 20.12
CA GLU A 353 5.59 -3.44 19.85
C GLU A 353 6.55 -3.82 18.72
N LEU A 354 6.88 -5.10 18.55
CA LEU A 354 7.65 -5.57 17.39
C LEU A 354 6.88 -5.37 16.08
N GLY A 355 5.55 -5.54 16.07
CA GLY A 355 4.71 -5.22 14.91
C GLY A 355 4.81 -3.75 14.49
N HIS A 356 4.86 -2.82 15.44
CA HIS A 356 5.22 -1.42 15.16
C HIS A 356 6.64 -1.30 14.59
N GLY A 357 7.61 -2.02 15.17
CA GLY A 357 8.97 -2.14 14.62
C GLY A 357 9.04 -2.69 13.19
N MET A 358 8.00 -3.35 12.68
CA MET A 358 7.92 -3.89 11.32
C MET A 358 7.22 -2.94 10.34
N GLY A 359 6.62 -1.83 10.82
CA GLY A 359 5.84 -0.89 10.01
C GLY A 359 4.33 -0.96 10.21
N LEU A 360 3.81 -1.80 11.12
CA LEU A 360 2.38 -1.99 11.31
C LEU A 360 1.77 -0.94 12.26
N GLN A 361 0.58 -0.46 11.91
CA GLN A 361 -0.19 0.48 12.72
C GLN A 361 -1.20 -0.23 13.63
N HIS A 362 -1.80 0.54 14.54
CA HIS A 362 -2.95 0.08 15.31
C HIS A 362 -4.19 -0.12 14.42
N VAL A 363 -4.88 -1.24 14.63
CA VAL A 363 -6.15 -1.57 13.97
C VAL A 363 -7.31 -1.60 14.95
N SER A 364 -8.54 -1.55 14.43
CA SER A 364 -9.79 -1.70 15.17
C SER A 364 -10.32 -3.14 15.20
N ASN A 365 -9.61 -4.11 14.63
CA ASN A 365 -9.98 -5.52 14.69
C ASN A 365 -9.65 -6.08 16.08
N ASN A 366 -10.67 -6.33 16.91
CA ASN A 366 -10.46 -6.83 18.28
C ASN A 366 -9.73 -8.18 18.36
N ALA A 367 -9.66 -8.97 17.28
CA ALA A 367 -8.91 -10.22 17.26
C ALA A 367 -7.40 -10.04 16.96
N SER A 368 -7.01 -8.94 16.31
CA SER A 368 -5.61 -8.66 15.91
C SER A 368 -4.70 -8.48 17.11
N ILE A 369 -3.41 -8.81 16.96
CA ILE A 369 -2.38 -8.48 17.96
C ILE A 369 -2.10 -6.98 17.99
N MET A 370 -2.29 -6.28 16.86
CA MET A 370 -2.13 -4.84 16.68
C MET A 370 -3.36 -4.01 17.12
N LEU A 371 -4.25 -4.57 17.95
CA LEU A 371 -5.42 -3.85 18.48
C LEU A 371 -4.99 -2.60 19.27
N GLY A 372 -5.40 -1.42 18.79
CA GLY A 372 -4.92 -0.15 19.35
C GLY A 372 -5.54 0.29 20.68
N SER A 373 -4.79 1.09 21.43
CA SER A 373 -5.29 1.75 22.65
C SER A 373 -6.56 2.59 22.45
N PRO A 374 -6.81 3.29 21.32
CA PRO A 374 -8.09 3.97 21.07
C PRO A 374 -9.31 3.04 21.06
N TYR A 375 -9.10 1.75 20.82
CA TYR A 375 -10.12 0.69 20.81
C TYR A 375 -10.11 -0.14 22.10
N GLY A 376 -9.30 0.25 23.09
CA GLY A 376 -9.12 -0.39 24.40
C GLY A 376 -7.92 -1.33 24.52
N GLY A 377 -7.18 -1.57 23.43
CA GLY A 377 -5.94 -2.34 23.43
C GLY A 377 -6.06 -3.75 24.02
N TYR A 378 -4.97 -4.23 24.64
CA TYR A 378 -4.81 -5.57 25.23
C TYR A 378 -6.03 -6.08 26.01
N LEU A 379 -6.70 -5.25 26.82
CA LEU A 379 -7.84 -5.67 27.65
C LEU A 379 -9.15 -5.87 26.87
N ASN A 380 -9.26 -5.31 25.66
CA ASN A 380 -10.40 -5.50 24.75
C ASN A 380 -10.12 -6.56 23.67
N ARG A 381 -8.94 -7.21 23.70
CA ARG A 381 -8.54 -8.19 22.69
C ARG A 381 -9.37 -9.47 22.84
N THR A 382 -9.96 -9.92 21.73
CA THR A 382 -10.85 -11.10 21.66
C THR A 382 -10.22 -12.29 20.93
N GLY A 383 -8.99 -12.13 20.43
CA GLY A 383 -8.19 -13.25 19.91
C GLY A 383 -7.72 -14.18 21.03
N SER A 384 -7.09 -15.30 20.68
CA SER A 384 -6.35 -16.09 21.67
C SER A 384 -5.14 -15.30 22.18
N VAL A 385 -4.76 -15.50 23.44
CA VAL A 385 -3.52 -14.88 23.97
C VAL A 385 -2.31 -15.46 23.24
N ARG A 386 -1.42 -14.60 22.74
CA ARG A 386 -0.36 -14.88 21.75
C ARG A 386 -0.87 -15.41 20.39
N GLY A 387 -2.14 -15.14 20.06
CA GLY A 387 -2.71 -15.40 18.74
C GLY A 387 -2.63 -14.19 17.81
N MET A 388 -2.50 -14.47 16.52
CA MET A 388 -2.55 -13.51 15.41
C MET A 388 -3.76 -13.79 14.50
N THR A 389 -4.27 -12.74 13.86
CA THR A 389 -5.21 -12.83 12.74
C THR A 389 -4.51 -13.19 11.43
N ASP A 390 -5.29 -13.23 10.34
CA ASP A 390 -4.77 -13.32 8.99
C ASP A 390 -4.04 -12.03 8.59
N GLY A 391 -4.70 -10.87 8.79
CA GLY A 391 -4.09 -9.56 8.55
C GLY A 391 -2.80 -9.28 9.32
N ASP A 392 -2.66 -9.73 10.58
CA ASP A 392 -1.41 -9.58 11.34
C ASP A 392 -0.23 -10.20 10.55
N LYS A 393 -0.40 -11.43 10.06
CA LYS A 393 0.63 -12.17 9.32
C LYS A 393 0.82 -11.64 7.89
N ALA A 394 -0.25 -11.23 7.22
CA ALA A 394 -0.16 -10.55 5.94
C ALA A 394 0.70 -9.27 6.06
N GLY A 395 0.50 -8.49 7.13
CA GLY A 395 1.28 -7.31 7.46
C GLY A 395 2.77 -7.58 7.68
N ASN A 396 3.15 -8.68 8.35
CA ASN A 396 4.55 -9.10 8.48
C ASN A 396 5.25 -9.18 7.10
N THR A 397 4.60 -9.86 6.16
CA THR A 397 5.17 -10.12 4.83
C THR A 397 5.06 -8.93 3.87
N TYR A 398 4.22 -7.93 4.15
CA TYR A 398 3.86 -6.85 3.21
C TYR A 398 5.05 -5.95 2.81
N GLN A 399 5.82 -5.40 3.75
CA GLN A 399 7.01 -4.58 3.44
C GLN A 399 8.28 -5.41 3.30
N HIS A 400 8.26 -6.62 3.84
CA HIS A 400 9.45 -7.46 3.98
C HIS A 400 9.40 -8.68 3.08
N THR A 401 8.58 -8.70 2.02
CA THR A 401 8.39 -9.90 1.20
C THR A 401 9.70 -10.39 0.58
N VAL A 402 9.95 -11.70 0.61
CA VAL A 402 11.06 -12.32 -0.12
C VAL A 402 10.80 -12.30 -1.64
N SER A 403 11.78 -11.87 -2.42
CA SER A 403 11.68 -11.83 -3.89
C SER A 403 11.81 -13.22 -4.55
N ALA A 404 12.21 -14.24 -3.81
CA ALA A 404 12.15 -15.65 -4.21
C ALA A 404 11.10 -16.37 -3.35
N LEU A 405 9.86 -16.43 -3.84
CA LEU A 405 8.71 -16.95 -3.10
C LEU A 405 8.81 -18.47 -2.92
N PRO A 406 8.73 -18.99 -1.68
CA PRO A 406 8.60 -20.42 -1.41
C PRO A 406 7.42 -21.06 -2.13
N SER A 407 7.60 -22.31 -2.56
CA SER A 407 6.51 -23.18 -3.02
C SER A 407 5.82 -23.85 -1.83
N GLY A 408 4.49 -23.92 -1.84
CA GLY A 408 3.70 -24.56 -0.81
C GLY A 408 2.26 -24.08 -0.78
N THR A 409 1.58 -24.35 0.33
CA THR A 409 0.25 -23.83 0.62
C THR A 409 0.38 -22.63 1.56
N LEU A 410 -0.25 -21.50 1.22
CA LEU A 410 -0.26 -20.32 2.08
C LEU A 410 -0.93 -20.65 3.43
N SER A 411 -0.33 -20.16 4.52
CA SER A 411 -0.81 -20.31 5.91
C SER A 411 -1.60 -19.10 6.42
N HIS A 412 -1.60 -18.01 5.62
CA HIS A 412 -2.34 -16.76 5.79
C HIS A 412 -2.42 -16.05 4.42
N SER A 413 -3.21 -14.97 4.28
CA SER A 413 -3.23 -14.17 3.04
C SER A 413 -1.88 -13.46 2.81
N LEU A 414 -1.42 -13.42 1.56
CA LEU A 414 -0.13 -12.84 1.16
C LEU A 414 -0.36 -11.62 0.27
N VAL A 415 0.22 -10.48 0.65
CA VAL A 415 0.21 -9.25 -0.15
C VAL A 415 1.62 -8.98 -0.65
N LEU A 416 1.83 -8.99 -1.97
CA LEU A 416 3.13 -8.73 -2.58
C LEU A 416 3.41 -7.22 -2.63
N SER A 417 4.49 -6.83 -1.94
CA SER A 417 4.87 -5.47 -1.54
C SER A 417 4.75 -4.32 -2.57
N ALA A 418 4.39 -3.14 -2.05
CA ALA A 418 4.67 -1.83 -2.61
C ALA A 418 6.11 -1.62 -3.10
N ASP A 419 7.12 -2.26 -2.51
CA ASP A 419 8.54 -2.04 -2.81
C ASP A 419 9.10 -2.95 -3.90
N GLU A 420 8.96 -4.26 -3.72
CA GLU A 420 9.58 -5.27 -4.58
C GLU A 420 8.92 -5.29 -5.97
N SER A 421 9.67 -4.90 -7.01
CA SER A 421 9.15 -4.84 -8.40
C SER A 421 9.21 -6.19 -9.14
N SER A 422 9.84 -7.21 -8.57
CA SER A 422 10.01 -8.52 -9.20
C SER A 422 10.08 -9.66 -8.20
N PHE A 423 9.29 -10.70 -8.47
CA PHE A 423 9.25 -11.94 -7.71
C PHE A 423 9.63 -13.13 -8.61
N THR A 424 10.15 -14.20 -8.01
CA THR A 424 10.43 -15.48 -8.68
C THR A 424 9.73 -16.61 -7.93
N VAL A 425 9.06 -17.50 -8.66
CA VAL A 425 8.32 -18.64 -8.11
C VAL A 425 8.95 -19.94 -8.64
N ASN A 426 9.35 -20.84 -7.73
CA ASN A 426 10.13 -22.06 -8.03
C ASN A 426 9.35 -23.37 -7.79
N GLY A 427 8.03 -23.33 -7.90
CA GLY A 427 7.13 -24.48 -7.72
C GLY A 427 5.68 -24.02 -7.59
N THR A 428 4.77 -24.89 -7.14
CA THR A 428 3.36 -24.53 -6.91
C THR A 428 3.22 -23.61 -5.69
N ILE A 429 2.57 -22.45 -5.85
CA ILE A 429 1.94 -21.71 -4.75
C ILE A 429 0.45 -22.05 -4.76
N THR A 430 -0.06 -22.50 -3.62
CA THR A 430 -1.49 -22.80 -3.42
C THR A 430 -2.11 -21.78 -2.46
N VAL A 431 -3.15 -21.08 -2.90
CA VAL A 431 -3.95 -20.13 -2.09
C VAL A 431 -5.21 -20.85 -1.59
N PRO A 432 -5.35 -21.20 -0.30
CA PRO A 432 -6.53 -21.87 0.24
C PRO A 432 -7.82 -21.04 0.16
N SER A 433 -8.95 -21.73 0.14
CA SER A 433 -10.27 -21.09 0.29
C SER A 433 -10.33 -20.26 1.58
N GLY A 434 -10.74 -19.00 1.46
CA GLY A 434 -10.78 -18.03 2.55
C GLY A 434 -9.52 -17.17 2.72
N LEU A 435 -8.44 -17.46 2.00
CA LEU A 435 -7.23 -16.63 1.95
C LEU A 435 -7.11 -15.90 0.59
N THR A 436 -6.31 -14.84 0.54
CA THR A 436 -6.08 -14.01 -0.64
C THR A 436 -4.60 -13.98 -1.03
N LEU A 437 -4.30 -13.98 -2.33
CA LEU A 437 -3.03 -13.49 -2.86
C LEU A 437 -3.29 -12.17 -3.58
N GLU A 438 -2.69 -11.09 -3.08
CA GLU A 438 -2.83 -9.74 -3.61
C GLU A 438 -1.49 -9.25 -4.17
N VAL A 439 -1.53 -8.51 -5.28
CA VAL A 439 -0.33 -7.85 -5.85
C VAL A 439 -0.62 -6.36 -6.00
N GLU A 440 -0.28 -5.62 -4.95
CA GLU A 440 -0.62 -4.19 -4.80
C GLU A 440 0.08 -3.33 -5.86
N LYS A 441 1.39 -3.50 -6.04
CA LYS A 441 2.22 -2.61 -6.86
C LYS A 441 2.00 -2.83 -8.37
N PRO A 442 1.48 -1.84 -9.13
CA PRO A 442 1.37 -1.96 -10.59
C PRO A 442 2.75 -2.02 -11.27
N GLY A 443 2.87 -2.81 -12.33
CA GLY A 443 4.16 -3.04 -13.01
C GLY A 443 4.97 -4.24 -12.47
N THR A 444 4.56 -4.82 -11.35
CA THR A 444 5.22 -5.96 -10.71
C THR A 444 5.35 -7.15 -11.65
N THR A 445 6.53 -7.77 -11.65
CA THR A 445 6.84 -8.91 -12.51
C THR A 445 7.02 -10.19 -11.69
N ILE A 446 6.07 -11.12 -11.79
CA ILE A 446 6.17 -12.47 -11.26
C ILE A 446 6.80 -13.38 -12.34
N THR A 447 7.97 -13.92 -12.04
CA THR A 447 8.72 -14.83 -12.92
C THR A 447 8.51 -16.26 -12.45
N LEU A 448 7.70 -17.02 -13.17
CA LEU A 448 7.45 -18.43 -12.88
C LEU A 448 8.49 -19.30 -13.60
N LEU A 449 9.11 -20.20 -12.85
CA LEU A 449 10.07 -21.17 -13.38
C LEU A 449 9.34 -22.41 -13.93
N SER A 450 10.07 -23.38 -14.50
CA SER A 450 9.43 -24.56 -15.08
C SER A 450 8.75 -25.41 -14.01
N ASN A 451 7.53 -25.84 -14.30
CA ASN A 451 6.62 -26.54 -13.38
C ASN A 451 6.29 -25.70 -12.12
N ALA A 452 6.40 -24.37 -12.19
CA ALA A 452 5.80 -23.48 -11.21
C ALA A 452 4.34 -23.20 -11.57
N ASP A 453 3.51 -23.06 -10.55
CA ASP A 453 2.06 -22.96 -10.64
C ASP A 453 1.53 -21.89 -9.69
N LEU A 454 0.40 -21.28 -10.05
CA LEU A 454 -0.44 -20.53 -9.11
C LEU A 454 -1.83 -21.16 -9.05
N PHE A 455 -2.07 -21.97 -8.02
CA PHE A 455 -3.31 -22.71 -7.79
C PHE A 455 -4.15 -21.96 -6.75
N VAL A 456 -5.33 -21.51 -7.13
CA VAL A 456 -6.15 -20.59 -6.33
C VAL A 456 -7.49 -21.23 -5.98
N TYR A 457 -7.69 -21.55 -4.70
CA TYR A 457 -8.99 -21.93 -4.12
C TYR A 457 -9.65 -20.77 -3.37
N GLY A 458 -8.84 -19.85 -2.83
CA GLY A 458 -9.25 -18.57 -2.28
C GLY A 458 -9.31 -17.49 -3.35
N LYS A 459 -8.89 -16.26 -3.03
CA LYS A 459 -8.88 -15.14 -3.96
C LYS A 459 -7.51 -14.88 -4.59
N LEU A 460 -7.55 -14.29 -5.79
CA LEU A 460 -6.38 -13.71 -6.45
C LEU A 460 -6.73 -12.33 -6.99
N ASP A 461 -6.06 -11.29 -6.48
CA ASP A 461 -6.31 -9.91 -6.85
C ASP A 461 -5.04 -9.30 -7.46
N LEU A 462 -5.08 -9.08 -8.78
CA LEU A 462 -4.00 -8.59 -9.63
C LEU A 462 -4.47 -7.31 -10.35
N GLU A 463 -4.29 -6.14 -9.74
CA GLU A 463 -4.73 -4.85 -10.30
C GLU A 463 -3.53 -3.99 -10.78
N GLY A 464 -3.11 -4.23 -12.02
CA GLY A 464 -2.16 -3.35 -12.70
C GLY A 464 -2.80 -2.03 -13.15
N THR A 465 -2.05 -1.26 -13.94
CA THR A 465 -2.59 -0.07 -14.64
C THR A 465 -2.29 -0.14 -16.14
N SER A 466 -3.02 0.63 -16.96
CA SER A 466 -2.82 0.69 -18.41
C SER A 466 -1.42 1.15 -18.84
N SER A 467 -0.71 1.89 -17.96
CA SER A 467 0.69 2.29 -18.13
C SER A 467 1.68 1.29 -17.50
N ASN A 468 1.35 0.70 -16.34
CA ASN A 468 2.19 -0.27 -15.63
C ASN A 468 1.39 -1.56 -15.37
N LYS A 469 1.38 -2.46 -16.36
CA LYS A 469 0.75 -3.78 -16.25
C LYS A 469 1.55 -4.71 -15.34
N ILE A 470 0.86 -5.49 -14.50
CA ILE A 470 1.46 -6.62 -13.77
C ILE A 470 1.82 -7.72 -14.77
N LYS A 471 2.92 -8.46 -14.57
CA LYS A 471 3.47 -9.39 -15.58
C LYS A 471 3.72 -10.78 -14.97
N LEU A 472 2.97 -11.78 -15.41
CA LEU A 472 3.21 -13.20 -15.11
C LEU A 472 3.93 -13.82 -16.31
N LYS A 473 5.21 -14.20 -16.15
CA LYS A 473 6.04 -14.66 -17.27
C LYS A 473 6.93 -15.85 -16.91
N LYS A 474 7.26 -16.65 -17.92
CA LYS A 474 8.30 -17.68 -17.77
C LYS A 474 9.70 -17.10 -17.51
N GLY A 475 10.55 -17.86 -16.83
CA GLY A 475 11.97 -17.56 -16.66
C GLY A 475 12.76 -17.48 -17.98
N ILE A 476 13.91 -16.80 -17.93
CA ILE A 476 14.93 -16.87 -18.99
C ILE A 476 15.57 -18.26 -18.94
N GLY A 477 15.64 -18.95 -20.07
CA GLY A 477 16.17 -20.32 -20.14
C GLY A 477 15.25 -21.43 -19.61
N SER A 478 14.16 -21.10 -18.90
CA SER A 478 13.16 -22.10 -18.50
C SER A 478 12.35 -22.62 -19.70
N GLY A 479 11.71 -23.77 -19.55
CA GLY A 479 10.54 -24.13 -20.35
C GLY A 479 9.32 -23.28 -20.00
N GLN A 480 8.13 -23.79 -20.30
CA GLN A 480 6.87 -23.19 -19.83
C GLN A 480 6.70 -23.41 -18.31
N TRP A 481 5.91 -22.56 -17.68
CA TRP A 481 5.29 -22.77 -16.36
C TRP A 481 3.87 -23.29 -16.61
N ASP A 482 3.22 -23.99 -15.68
CA ASP A 482 2.05 -24.78 -16.09
C ASP A 482 0.76 -23.96 -16.17
N TYR A 483 0.21 -23.45 -15.07
CA TYR A 483 -0.98 -22.59 -15.15
C TYR A 483 -1.17 -21.61 -13.99
N LEU A 484 -1.94 -20.55 -14.28
CA LEU A 484 -2.77 -19.88 -13.29
C LEU A 484 -4.15 -20.56 -13.32
N TYR A 485 -4.50 -21.25 -12.23
CA TYR A 485 -5.70 -22.07 -12.14
C TYR A 485 -6.59 -21.66 -10.96
N LEU A 486 -7.79 -21.16 -11.25
CA LEU A 486 -8.80 -20.77 -10.27
C LEU A 486 -9.82 -21.90 -10.11
N TYR A 487 -9.96 -22.46 -8.91
CA TYR A 487 -10.77 -23.63 -8.62
C TYR A 487 -11.83 -23.37 -7.53
N GLY A 488 -13.10 -23.57 -7.89
CA GLY A 488 -14.22 -23.56 -6.96
C GLY A 488 -14.71 -22.17 -6.55
N SER A 489 -15.81 -22.14 -5.82
CA SER A 489 -16.54 -20.91 -5.48
C SER A 489 -15.80 -19.96 -4.52
N GLY A 490 -14.74 -20.40 -3.83
CA GLY A 490 -13.91 -19.53 -2.97
C GLY A 490 -13.16 -18.45 -3.76
N THR A 491 -13.03 -18.63 -5.08
CA THR A 491 -12.44 -17.66 -6.03
C THR A 491 -13.39 -16.53 -6.44
N SER A 492 -14.66 -16.57 -6.04
CA SER A 492 -15.68 -15.61 -6.49
C SER A 492 -15.31 -14.18 -6.09
N GLY A 493 -15.26 -13.28 -7.08
CA GLY A 493 -14.83 -11.90 -6.87
C GLY A 493 -13.32 -11.73 -6.72
N SER A 494 -12.52 -12.60 -7.33
CA SER A 494 -11.12 -12.36 -7.71
C SER A 494 -11.05 -11.37 -8.89
N VAL A 495 -10.00 -10.55 -8.96
CA VAL A 495 -9.79 -9.54 -10.01
C VAL A 495 -8.49 -9.79 -10.77
N ILE A 496 -8.55 -9.86 -12.10
CA ILE A 496 -7.37 -9.95 -12.96
C ILE A 496 -7.42 -8.80 -13.97
N LYS A 497 -6.73 -7.70 -13.66
CA LYS A 497 -6.87 -6.43 -14.38
C LYS A 497 -5.53 -5.81 -14.79
N HIS A 498 -5.44 -5.35 -16.03
CA HIS A 498 -4.21 -4.81 -16.63
C HIS A 498 -3.00 -5.75 -16.42
N VAL A 499 -3.17 -7.03 -16.74
CA VAL A 499 -2.13 -8.07 -16.58
C VAL A 499 -1.57 -8.52 -17.94
N GLU A 500 -0.27 -8.79 -18.01
CA GLU A 500 0.38 -9.52 -19.11
C GLU A 500 0.73 -10.94 -18.64
N ILE A 501 0.27 -11.96 -19.36
CA ILE A 501 0.53 -13.37 -19.06
C ILE A 501 1.27 -13.98 -20.26
N SER A 502 2.39 -14.66 -20.01
CA SER A 502 3.23 -15.18 -21.10
C SER A 502 3.97 -16.49 -20.80
N GLY A 503 3.96 -17.39 -21.78
CA GLY A 503 4.77 -18.62 -21.74
C GLY A 503 4.31 -19.69 -20.75
N ALA A 504 3.01 -19.73 -20.43
CA ALA A 504 2.39 -20.78 -19.62
C ALA A 504 2.00 -22.02 -20.46
N THR A 505 1.66 -23.15 -19.85
CA THR A 505 0.97 -24.26 -20.53
C THR A 505 -0.50 -23.90 -20.76
N PHE A 506 -1.16 -23.25 -19.78
CA PHE A 506 -2.45 -22.56 -19.94
C PHE A 506 -2.37 -21.16 -19.30
N GLY A 507 -2.83 -20.12 -20.00
CA GLY A 507 -2.69 -18.72 -19.54
C GLY A 507 -3.52 -18.40 -18.30
N ILE A 508 -4.85 -18.51 -18.42
CA ILE A 508 -5.77 -18.61 -17.27
C ILE A 508 -6.66 -19.82 -17.50
N HIS A 509 -6.77 -20.68 -16.50
CA HIS A 509 -7.67 -21.82 -16.46
C HIS A 509 -8.62 -21.64 -15.27
N THR A 510 -9.91 -21.92 -15.45
CA THR A 510 -10.88 -21.93 -14.35
C THR A 510 -11.60 -23.27 -14.28
N ASN A 511 -12.03 -23.66 -13.07
CA ASN A 511 -12.91 -24.80 -12.85
C ASN A 511 -13.90 -24.48 -11.74
N SER A 512 -15.21 -24.59 -12.00
CA SER A 512 -16.26 -24.42 -10.98
C SER A 512 -16.25 -23.03 -10.31
N VAL A 513 -15.88 -21.99 -11.07
CA VAL A 513 -15.83 -20.59 -10.62
C VAL A 513 -17.18 -19.90 -10.81
N GLY A 514 -17.62 -19.12 -9.81
CA GLY A 514 -18.96 -18.51 -9.75
C GLY A 514 -19.02 -17.03 -10.15
N SER A 515 -17.89 -16.30 -10.11
CA SER A 515 -17.73 -14.98 -10.71
C SER A 515 -16.25 -14.60 -10.83
N LEU A 516 -15.86 -13.99 -11.94
CA LEU A 516 -14.49 -13.53 -12.20
C LEU A 516 -14.52 -12.29 -13.13
N THR A 517 -13.67 -11.32 -12.85
CA THR A 517 -13.47 -10.14 -13.72
C THR A 517 -12.08 -10.19 -14.37
N ILE A 518 -12.04 -10.18 -15.69
CA ILE A 518 -10.80 -10.13 -16.49
C ILE A 518 -10.84 -8.86 -17.36
N ASP A 519 -10.07 -7.83 -17.02
CA ASP A 519 -10.09 -6.56 -17.76
C ASP A 519 -8.71 -6.14 -18.26
N ASN A 520 -8.64 -5.75 -19.54
CA ASN A 520 -7.43 -5.26 -20.19
C ASN A 520 -6.23 -6.24 -20.07
N VAL A 521 -6.49 -7.55 -20.06
CA VAL A 521 -5.47 -8.59 -19.92
C VAL A 521 -4.89 -8.95 -21.29
N THR A 522 -3.61 -9.32 -21.33
CA THR A 522 -2.92 -9.71 -22.55
C THR A 522 -2.23 -11.06 -22.33
N ILE A 523 -2.73 -12.13 -22.95
CA ILE A 523 -2.20 -13.49 -22.81
C ILE A 523 -1.55 -13.93 -24.11
N THR A 524 -0.31 -14.42 -24.02
CA THR A 524 0.56 -14.68 -25.17
C THR A 524 1.39 -15.98 -25.02
N TYR A 525 1.65 -16.65 -26.15
CA TYR A 525 2.62 -17.76 -26.23
C TYR A 525 2.34 -18.94 -25.28
N CYS A 526 1.07 -19.24 -24.99
CA CYS A 526 0.68 -20.37 -24.16
C CYS A 526 0.70 -21.72 -24.90
N GLY A 527 0.99 -22.81 -24.20
CA GLY A 527 1.21 -24.15 -24.77
C GLY A 527 -0.05 -24.88 -25.24
N THR A 528 -1.20 -24.61 -24.62
CA THR A 528 -2.46 -25.31 -24.92
C THR A 528 -3.63 -24.35 -25.17
N GLN A 529 -3.90 -23.43 -24.24
CA GLN A 529 -4.87 -22.35 -24.43
C GLN A 529 -4.40 -21.06 -23.75
N ASN A 530 -4.81 -19.91 -24.30
CA ASN A 530 -4.65 -18.62 -23.64
C ASN A 530 -5.69 -18.46 -22.52
N LEU A 531 -6.99 -18.64 -22.82
CA LEU A 531 -8.05 -18.83 -21.81
C LEU A 531 -8.67 -20.22 -21.88
N LYS A 532 -8.95 -20.81 -20.71
CA LYS A 532 -9.85 -21.96 -20.57
C LYS A 532 -10.85 -21.75 -19.45
N PHE A 533 -12.13 -21.75 -19.77
CA PHE A 533 -13.23 -21.81 -18.80
C PHE A 533 -13.83 -23.22 -18.79
N TYR A 534 -13.95 -23.83 -17.61
CA TYR A 534 -14.57 -25.15 -17.42
C TYR A 534 -15.53 -25.12 -16.22
N ASN A 535 -16.75 -25.67 -16.35
CA ASN A 535 -17.77 -25.64 -15.29
C ASN A 535 -17.99 -24.24 -14.68
N THR A 536 -17.73 -23.17 -15.42
CA THR A 536 -17.54 -21.81 -14.89
C THR A 536 -18.65 -20.91 -15.41
N ASN A 537 -19.18 -20.02 -14.56
CA ASN A 537 -20.35 -19.23 -14.92
C ASN A 537 -20.18 -17.76 -14.52
N SER A 538 -20.94 -16.88 -15.17
CA SER A 538 -21.01 -15.45 -14.83
C SER A 538 -19.65 -14.74 -14.85
N VAL A 539 -18.87 -14.95 -15.91
CA VAL A 539 -17.54 -14.33 -16.11
C VAL A 539 -17.66 -13.21 -17.13
N THR A 540 -17.06 -12.06 -16.82
CA THR A 540 -16.92 -10.94 -17.76
C THR A 540 -15.46 -10.70 -18.10
N VAL A 541 -15.19 -10.63 -19.40
CA VAL A 541 -13.88 -10.37 -19.99
C VAL A 541 -13.97 -9.11 -20.85
N THR A 542 -13.18 -8.08 -20.57
CA THR A 542 -13.22 -6.78 -21.27
C THR A 542 -11.85 -6.35 -21.77
N ASN A 543 -11.78 -5.60 -22.88
CA ASN A 543 -10.58 -4.94 -23.41
C ASN A 543 -9.34 -5.85 -23.58
N SER A 544 -9.52 -7.16 -23.69
CA SER A 544 -8.45 -8.14 -23.51
C SER A 544 -7.96 -8.75 -24.83
N THR A 545 -6.76 -9.30 -24.84
CA THR A 545 -6.10 -9.82 -26.05
C THR A 545 -5.49 -11.19 -25.80
N PHE A 546 -5.92 -12.18 -26.58
CA PHE A 546 -5.52 -13.57 -26.47
C PHE A 546 -4.88 -14.00 -27.80
N ASN A 547 -3.55 -13.98 -27.88
CA ASN A 547 -2.85 -14.20 -29.15
C ASN A 547 -1.64 -15.14 -29.07
N ASN A 548 -1.19 -15.60 -30.24
CA ASN A 548 0.00 -16.45 -30.42
C ASN A 548 0.04 -17.70 -29.50
N GLY A 549 -1.11 -18.19 -29.03
CA GLY A 549 -1.18 -19.45 -28.27
C GLY A 549 -1.10 -20.65 -29.20
N SER A 550 -0.48 -21.75 -28.78
CA SER A 550 -0.30 -22.96 -29.61
C SER A 550 -1.59 -23.75 -29.86
N GLY A 551 -2.66 -23.45 -29.11
CA GLY A 551 -4.00 -23.96 -29.35
C GLY A 551 -5.02 -22.82 -29.46
N ASP A 552 -5.93 -22.72 -28.50
CA ASP A 552 -7.12 -21.86 -28.63
C ASP A 552 -6.96 -20.51 -27.90
N GLY A 553 -7.50 -19.44 -28.48
CA GLY A 553 -7.53 -18.11 -27.86
C GLY A 553 -8.40 -18.10 -26.59
N ALA A 554 -9.64 -18.57 -26.72
CA ALA A 554 -10.44 -19.07 -25.60
C ALA A 554 -11.13 -20.39 -25.93
N TYR A 555 -11.10 -21.31 -24.96
CA TYR A 555 -11.88 -22.55 -24.95
C TYR A 555 -12.87 -22.50 -23.77
N VAL A 556 -14.15 -22.65 -24.05
CA VAL A 556 -15.26 -22.52 -23.10
C VAL A 556 -16.03 -23.85 -23.08
N ASP A 557 -16.09 -24.49 -21.91
CA ASP A 557 -16.51 -25.89 -21.78
C ASP A 557 -17.47 -26.10 -20.59
N ASN A 558 -18.69 -26.57 -20.85
CA ASN A 558 -19.76 -26.77 -19.87
C ASN A 558 -19.96 -25.54 -18.95
N SER A 559 -20.07 -24.35 -19.55
CA SER A 559 -19.94 -23.03 -18.90
C SER A 559 -20.94 -22.02 -19.48
N ASP A 560 -21.81 -21.42 -18.65
CA ASP A 560 -22.87 -20.49 -19.07
C ASP A 560 -22.62 -19.03 -18.66
N TYR A 561 -23.17 -18.10 -19.44
CA TYR A 561 -23.08 -16.65 -19.22
C TYR A 561 -21.62 -16.17 -19.16
N ILE A 562 -20.86 -16.53 -20.20
CA ILE A 562 -19.49 -16.07 -20.43
C ILE A 562 -19.53 -14.92 -21.43
N PHE A 563 -19.18 -13.71 -20.96
CA PHE A 563 -19.25 -12.49 -21.74
C PHE A 563 -17.86 -11.97 -22.10
N PHE A 564 -17.58 -11.83 -23.41
CA PHE A 564 -16.44 -11.08 -23.94
C PHE A 564 -16.94 -9.74 -24.46
N ARG A 565 -16.49 -8.61 -23.93
CA ARG A 565 -17.04 -7.28 -24.21
C ARG A 565 -15.92 -6.30 -24.58
N LEU A 566 -16.31 -5.12 -25.07
CA LEU A 566 -15.46 -3.94 -25.24
C LEU A 566 -14.10 -4.25 -25.90
N GLY A 567 -14.08 -4.51 -27.21
CA GLY A 567 -12.82 -4.55 -27.96
C GLY A 567 -11.94 -5.78 -27.72
N THR A 568 -12.51 -6.90 -27.27
CA THR A 568 -11.76 -8.13 -26.95
C THR A 568 -11.28 -8.87 -28.21
N GLN A 569 -10.07 -9.42 -28.18
CA GLN A 569 -9.35 -9.89 -29.37
C GLN A 569 -8.79 -11.33 -29.25
N PHE A 570 -8.90 -12.11 -30.32
CA PHE A 570 -8.48 -13.51 -30.42
C PHE A 570 -7.67 -13.74 -31.71
N LYS A 571 -6.33 -13.67 -31.64
CA LYS A 571 -5.49 -13.49 -32.85
C LYS A 571 -4.33 -14.47 -32.98
N ASP A 572 -4.04 -14.91 -34.20
CA ASP A 572 -2.82 -15.69 -34.53
C ASP A 572 -2.65 -16.99 -33.69
N ASN A 573 -3.72 -17.58 -33.18
CA ASN A 573 -3.65 -18.79 -32.34
C ASN A 573 -3.59 -20.07 -33.19
N GLY A 574 -2.88 -21.10 -32.72
CA GLY A 574 -2.56 -22.35 -33.42
C GLY A 574 -3.75 -23.29 -33.66
N ARG A 575 -4.93 -22.95 -33.16
CA ARG A 575 -6.22 -23.59 -33.46
C ARG A 575 -7.32 -22.54 -33.64
N HIS A 576 -8.19 -22.38 -32.66
CA HIS A 576 -9.42 -21.60 -32.78
C HIS A 576 -9.28 -20.23 -32.10
N GLY A 577 -9.99 -19.22 -32.61
CA GLY A 577 -10.05 -17.90 -31.95
C GLY A 577 -10.85 -18.00 -30.66
N LEU A 578 -12.14 -18.28 -30.80
CA LEU A 578 -13.08 -18.55 -29.71
C LEU A 578 -13.81 -19.87 -29.99
N PHE A 579 -13.79 -20.79 -29.02
CA PHE A 579 -14.40 -22.11 -29.12
C PHE A 579 -15.32 -22.39 -27.91
N ALA A 580 -16.63 -22.55 -28.17
CA ALA A 580 -17.63 -23.03 -27.21
C ALA A 580 -17.95 -24.52 -27.45
N ASN A 581 -17.84 -25.37 -26.42
CA ASN A 581 -17.93 -26.83 -26.54
C ASN A 581 -18.62 -27.52 -25.34
N ASN A 582 -19.60 -28.39 -25.57
CA ASN A 582 -20.48 -28.99 -24.53
C ASN A 582 -21.33 -27.94 -23.78
N TYR A 583 -22.56 -27.70 -24.22
CA TYR A 583 -23.60 -27.00 -23.42
C TYR A 583 -23.12 -25.68 -22.78
N ASN A 584 -22.84 -24.67 -23.61
CA ASN A 584 -22.41 -23.33 -23.17
C ASN A 584 -23.31 -22.24 -23.73
N SER A 585 -23.31 -21.10 -23.05
CA SER A 585 -23.88 -19.83 -23.51
C SER A 585 -22.80 -18.75 -23.51
N VAL A 586 -22.24 -18.44 -24.69
CA VAL A 586 -21.14 -17.48 -24.87
C VAL A 586 -21.61 -16.26 -25.66
N TYR A 587 -21.25 -15.07 -25.20
CA TYR A 587 -21.68 -13.79 -25.76
C TYR A 587 -20.48 -12.88 -26.02
N VAL A 588 -20.45 -12.24 -27.19
CA VAL A 588 -19.46 -11.24 -27.58
C VAL A 588 -20.17 -9.90 -27.79
N GLY A 589 -20.08 -9.04 -26.78
CA GLY A 589 -20.99 -7.91 -26.56
C GLY A 589 -22.33 -8.35 -25.93
N TYR A 590 -22.92 -7.48 -25.11
CA TYR A 590 -24.22 -7.70 -24.45
C TYR A 590 -24.77 -6.38 -23.87
N ASP A 591 -26.09 -6.27 -23.70
CA ASP A 591 -26.81 -5.11 -23.13
C ASP A 591 -26.32 -3.74 -23.64
N TYR A 592 -26.83 -3.29 -24.79
CA TYR A 592 -26.61 -1.94 -25.35
C TYR A 592 -25.15 -1.57 -25.66
N GLU A 593 -24.23 -2.55 -25.68
CA GLU A 593 -22.83 -2.39 -26.08
C GLU A 593 -22.53 -3.02 -27.44
N ASN A 594 -21.63 -2.39 -28.21
CA ASN A 594 -20.92 -3.03 -29.31
C ASN A 594 -20.03 -4.17 -28.79
N GLY A 595 -19.78 -5.19 -29.61
CA GLY A 595 -18.75 -6.20 -29.32
C GLY A 595 -17.35 -5.62 -29.56
N ASP A 596 -17.17 -4.88 -30.66
CA ASP A 596 -15.90 -4.31 -31.12
C ASP A 596 -14.76 -5.36 -31.27
N ALA A 597 -15.11 -6.65 -31.44
CA ALA A 597 -14.18 -7.76 -31.33
C ALA A 597 -13.31 -7.98 -32.60
N GLU A 598 -12.08 -8.49 -32.41
CA GLU A 598 -11.16 -8.83 -33.51
C GLU A 598 -10.72 -10.30 -33.44
N ILE A 599 -11.15 -11.13 -34.40
CA ILE A 599 -10.91 -12.57 -34.45
C ILE A 599 -10.25 -12.95 -35.78
N THR A 600 -8.92 -12.95 -35.80
CA THR A 600 -8.15 -12.95 -37.06
C THR A 600 -6.90 -13.82 -37.02
N GLY A 601 -6.50 -14.39 -38.16
CA GLY A 601 -5.21 -15.10 -38.32
C GLY A 601 -5.12 -16.46 -37.61
N ASN A 602 -6.20 -16.95 -36.98
CA ASN A 602 -6.16 -18.21 -36.25
C ASN A 602 -6.05 -19.40 -37.23
N ALA A 603 -5.25 -20.40 -36.88
CA ALA A 603 -4.81 -21.48 -37.77
C ALA A 603 -5.89 -22.54 -38.08
N ARG A 604 -7.10 -22.40 -37.52
CA ARG A 604 -8.29 -23.18 -37.88
C ARG A 604 -9.51 -22.28 -38.04
N ASP A 605 -10.45 -22.34 -37.11
CA ASP A 605 -11.76 -21.68 -37.19
C ASP A 605 -11.73 -20.42 -36.30
N GLY A 606 -12.15 -19.26 -36.81
CA GLY A 606 -12.23 -18.03 -36.00
C GLY A 606 -13.20 -18.20 -34.82
N LEU A 607 -14.43 -18.59 -35.15
CA LEU A 607 -15.49 -19.02 -34.23
C LEU A 607 -15.76 -20.51 -34.40
N LEU A 608 -15.89 -21.24 -33.29
CA LEU A 608 -16.35 -22.64 -33.27
C LEU A 608 -17.40 -22.85 -32.18
N ALA A 609 -18.56 -23.38 -32.54
CA ALA A 609 -19.57 -23.87 -31.61
C ALA A 609 -19.80 -25.38 -31.81
N SER A 610 -19.79 -26.15 -30.72
CA SER A 610 -19.88 -27.61 -30.75
C SER A 610 -20.62 -28.18 -29.54
N GLN A 611 -21.24 -29.34 -29.75
CA GLN A 611 -21.91 -30.17 -28.74
C GLN A 611 -22.98 -29.36 -27.98
N SER A 612 -23.99 -28.90 -28.71
CA SER A 612 -25.12 -28.13 -28.19
C SER A 612 -24.72 -26.88 -27.43
N SER A 613 -23.77 -26.12 -27.98
CA SER A 613 -23.36 -24.79 -27.47
C SER A 613 -23.97 -23.65 -28.29
N TYR A 614 -24.17 -22.51 -27.64
CA TYR A 614 -24.63 -21.25 -28.23
C TYR A 614 -23.50 -20.20 -28.18
N LEU A 615 -23.27 -19.51 -29.30
CA LEU A 615 -22.29 -18.43 -29.41
C LEU A 615 -22.92 -17.24 -30.15
N GLU A 616 -23.01 -16.09 -29.49
CA GLU A 616 -23.53 -14.84 -30.06
C GLU A 616 -22.41 -13.79 -30.18
N ILE A 617 -22.31 -13.13 -31.35
CA ILE A 617 -21.31 -12.10 -31.69
C ILE A 617 -21.95 -11.07 -32.64
N GLY A 618 -22.96 -10.38 -32.13
CA GLY A 618 -23.78 -9.42 -32.86
C GLY A 618 -25.18 -9.95 -33.21
N ASN A 619 -26.16 -9.05 -33.07
CA ASN A 619 -27.60 -9.35 -33.16
C ASN A 619 -28.35 -8.19 -33.86
N ASP A 620 -29.18 -8.51 -34.87
CA ASP A 620 -29.93 -7.55 -35.70
C ASP A 620 -31.11 -6.89 -34.97
N ALA A 621 -31.66 -7.54 -33.93
CA ALA A 621 -32.91 -7.11 -33.30
C ALA A 621 -32.81 -5.71 -32.64
N ASP A 622 -31.62 -5.36 -32.15
CA ASP A 622 -31.35 -4.13 -31.38
C ASP A 622 -29.94 -3.53 -31.67
N ASP A 623 -29.25 -3.95 -32.74
CA ASP A 623 -27.82 -3.65 -33.06
C ASP A 623 -26.78 -4.11 -32.00
N PHE A 624 -27.20 -4.81 -30.94
CA PHE A 624 -26.33 -5.20 -29.83
C PHE A 624 -25.21 -6.16 -30.25
N GLY A 625 -24.04 -6.02 -29.62
CA GLY A 625 -22.89 -6.88 -29.82
C GLY A 625 -22.19 -6.75 -31.18
N GLY A 626 -22.66 -5.88 -32.08
CA GLY A 626 -22.10 -5.70 -33.42
C GLY A 626 -20.74 -4.97 -33.48
N ASN A 627 -20.39 -4.51 -34.69
CA ASN A 627 -19.13 -3.82 -35.03
C ASN A 627 -17.88 -4.74 -35.01
N ASN A 628 -18.04 -6.06 -35.19
CA ASN A 628 -16.96 -7.04 -35.07
C ASN A 628 -16.18 -7.28 -36.37
N ILE A 629 -14.98 -7.86 -36.26
CA ILE A 629 -14.17 -8.37 -37.37
C ILE A 629 -13.85 -9.85 -37.13
N VAL A 630 -14.27 -10.72 -38.04
CA VAL A 630 -13.90 -12.15 -38.05
C VAL A 630 -13.39 -12.52 -39.44
N SER A 631 -12.08 -12.45 -39.67
CA SER A 631 -11.50 -12.60 -41.02
C SER A 631 -10.07 -13.15 -41.04
N GLY A 632 -9.66 -13.75 -42.17
CA GLY A 632 -8.28 -14.25 -42.34
C GLY A 632 -7.93 -15.47 -41.48
N ASN A 633 -8.92 -16.19 -40.97
CA ASN A 633 -8.73 -17.46 -40.26
C ASN A 633 -8.57 -18.59 -41.29
N VAL A 634 -7.72 -19.59 -41.02
CA VAL A 634 -7.14 -20.47 -42.05
C VAL A 634 -8.10 -21.55 -42.57
N GLN A 635 -9.01 -22.05 -41.74
CA GLN A 635 -9.96 -23.12 -42.11
C GLN A 635 -11.39 -22.60 -42.29
N ASN A 636 -11.90 -21.81 -41.34
CA ASN A 636 -13.19 -21.10 -41.44
C ASN A 636 -13.11 -19.78 -40.68
N ASN A 637 -13.94 -18.80 -41.03
CA ASN A 637 -14.25 -17.70 -40.13
C ASN A 637 -15.23 -18.14 -39.02
N ALA A 638 -16.25 -18.94 -39.37
CA ALA A 638 -17.20 -19.49 -38.40
C ALA A 638 -17.57 -20.94 -38.70
N ARG A 639 -17.73 -21.75 -37.65
CA ARG A 639 -18.10 -23.16 -37.75
C ARG A 639 -19.05 -23.60 -36.65
N SER A 640 -20.18 -24.19 -37.02
CA SER A 640 -21.22 -24.65 -36.10
C SER A 640 -21.54 -26.13 -36.35
N ILE A 641 -21.35 -26.97 -35.33
CA ILE A 641 -21.44 -28.44 -35.45
C ILE A 641 -22.07 -29.12 -34.23
N ASN A 642 -22.50 -30.37 -34.37
CA ASN A 642 -23.07 -31.21 -33.32
C ASN A 642 -24.25 -30.54 -32.59
N SER A 643 -25.24 -30.10 -33.36
CA SER A 643 -26.46 -29.42 -32.90
C SER A 643 -26.22 -28.14 -32.11
N SER A 644 -25.34 -27.28 -32.62
CA SER A 644 -24.96 -25.99 -32.01
C SER A 644 -25.52 -24.80 -32.80
N GLU A 645 -25.46 -23.61 -32.20
CA GLU A 645 -25.93 -22.36 -32.81
C GLU A 645 -24.85 -21.28 -32.72
N ILE A 646 -24.64 -20.57 -33.83
CA ILE A 646 -23.89 -19.31 -33.87
C ILE A 646 -24.82 -18.22 -34.40
N LYS A 647 -24.86 -17.06 -33.72
CA LYS A 647 -25.36 -15.80 -34.29
C LYS A 647 -24.19 -14.83 -34.38
N ALA A 648 -24.00 -14.25 -35.55
CA ALA A 648 -22.86 -13.41 -35.87
C ALA A 648 -23.26 -12.32 -36.87
N GLU A 649 -24.42 -11.69 -36.60
CA GLU A 649 -24.93 -10.54 -37.34
C GLU A 649 -24.06 -9.31 -37.05
N ASN A 650 -24.20 -8.24 -37.83
CA ASN A 650 -23.45 -6.98 -37.68
C ASN A 650 -21.91 -7.17 -37.55
N THR A 651 -21.38 -8.18 -38.26
CA THR A 651 -19.97 -8.59 -38.28
C THR A 651 -19.33 -8.46 -39.67
N TRP A 652 -18.07 -8.05 -39.74
CA TRP A 652 -17.26 -8.00 -40.97
C TRP A 652 -16.48 -9.30 -41.18
N TRP A 653 -16.79 -10.00 -42.27
CA TRP A 653 -16.23 -11.31 -42.61
C TRP A 653 -14.99 -11.25 -43.53
N GLY A 654 -14.47 -10.06 -43.81
CA GLY A 654 -13.33 -9.82 -44.71
C GLY A 654 -13.69 -9.50 -46.16
N ALA A 655 -14.97 -9.62 -46.55
CA ALA A 655 -15.48 -9.24 -47.87
C ALA A 655 -16.99 -8.94 -47.80
N ASP A 656 -17.47 -8.13 -48.76
CA ASP A 656 -18.90 -7.92 -49.04
C ASP A 656 -19.23 -8.40 -50.48
N PRO A 657 -20.14 -9.37 -50.67
CA PRO A 657 -20.72 -10.24 -49.64
C PRO A 657 -19.67 -11.22 -49.05
N PRO A 658 -19.93 -11.82 -47.87
CA PRO A 658 -19.09 -12.85 -47.28
C PRO A 658 -18.90 -14.05 -48.22
N SER A 659 -17.67 -14.58 -48.26
CA SER A 659 -17.38 -15.79 -49.01
C SER A 659 -17.92 -17.02 -48.26
N SER A 660 -18.92 -17.69 -48.82
CA SER A 660 -19.56 -18.87 -48.22
C SER A 660 -18.59 -20.05 -47.99
N GLY A 661 -17.45 -20.08 -48.69
CA GLY A 661 -16.37 -21.05 -48.46
C GLY A 661 -15.58 -20.83 -47.16
N LEU A 662 -15.91 -19.80 -46.36
CA LEU A 662 -15.34 -19.53 -45.04
C LEU A 662 -16.27 -19.97 -43.89
N PHE A 663 -17.35 -20.68 -44.20
CA PHE A 663 -18.35 -21.14 -43.22
C PHE A 663 -18.55 -22.67 -43.31
N THR A 664 -18.59 -23.34 -42.16
CA THR A 664 -18.93 -24.76 -42.06
C THR A 664 -20.08 -24.96 -41.09
N VAL A 665 -21.22 -25.46 -41.58
CA VAL A 665 -22.39 -25.82 -40.76
C VAL A 665 -22.79 -27.25 -41.08
N ASP A 666 -23.10 -28.06 -40.06
CA ASP A 666 -23.62 -29.42 -40.27
C ASP A 666 -25.17 -29.49 -40.29
N GLY A 667 -25.71 -30.67 -40.59
CA GLY A 667 -27.14 -30.87 -40.80
C GLY A 667 -28.05 -30.76 -39.57
N SER A 668 -27.51 -30.49 -38.37
CA SER A 668 -28.32 -30.24 -37.16
C SER A 668 -28.00 -28.91 -36.46
N SER A 669 -27.08 -28.12 -37.02
CA SER A 669 -26.56 -26.89 -36.42
C SER A 669 -26.95 -25.65 -37.24
N THR A 670 -26.80 -24.46 -36.66
CA THR A 670 -27.11 -23.17 -37.31
C THR A 670 -25.94 -22.19 -37.24
N LEU A 671 -25.88 -21.31 -38.25
CA LEU A 671 -25.08 -20.09 -38.27
C LEU A 671 -25.95 -19.01 -38.90
N ASP A 672 -26.33 -18.00 -38.13
CA ASP A 672 -26.84 -16.74 -38.68
C ASP A 672 -25.74 -15.68 -38.70
N TYR A 673 -25.79 -14.82 -39.71
CA TYR A 673 -24.81 -13.77 -39.99
C TYR A 673 -25.39 -12.66 -40.89
N THR A 674 -26.72 -12.59 -41.05
CA THR A 674 -27.39 -11.65 -41.96
C THR A 674 -28.29 -10.70 -41.16
N PRO A 675 -27.98 -9.40 -41.09
CA PRO A 675 -27.01 -8.67 -41.90
C PRO A 675 -25.55 -8.86 -41.48
N TRP A 676 -24.66 -8.74 -42.46
CA TRP A 676 -23.22 -8.57 -42.25
C TRP A 676 -22.84 -7.10 -42.50
N LEU A 677 -21.68 -6.68 -42.00
CA LEU A 677 -21.14 -5.36 -42.33
C LEU A 677 -20.66 -5.33 -43.78
N THR A 678 -21.06 -4.33 -44.56
CA THR A 678 -20.65 -4.15 -45.96
C THR A 678 -19.26 -3.50 -46.12
N SER A 679 -18.62 -3.13 -45.01
CA SER A 679 -17.24 -2.63 -44.97
C SER A 679 -16.59 -2.93 -43.64
N GLN A 680 -15.26 -2.90 -43.58
CA GLN A 680 -14.52 -3.14 -42.34
C GLN A 680 -14.76 -2.02 -41.32
N PRO A 681 -15.24 -2.33 -40.10
CA PRO A 681 -15.47 -1.33 -39.07
C PRO A 681 -14.16 -0.76 -38.51
N SER A 682 -14.26 0.42 -37.91
CA SER A 682 -13.24 0.92 -36.98
C SER A 682 -13.60 0.45 -35.57
N LEU A 683 -12.77 -0.42 -35.00
CA LEU A 683 -12.98 -0.96 -33.66
C LEU A 683 -12.63 0.08 -32.59
N ASN A 684 -13.48 0.25 -31.58
CA ASN A 684 -13.27 1.17 -30.45
C ASN A 684 -12.34 0.58 -29.37
N LEU A 685 -11.12 0.21 -29.77
CA LEU A 685 -10.15 -0.43 -28.90
C LEU A 685 -9.57 0.56 -27.88
N GLN A 686 -9.69 0.24 -26.59
CA GLN A 686 -8.92 0.94 -25.55
C GLN A 686 -7.41 0.75 -25.80
N PRO A 687 -6.58 1.81 -25.63
CA PRO A 687 -5.21 1.80 -26.14
C PRO A 687 -4.31 0.78 -25.41
N THR A 688 -4.06 -0.34 -26.07
CA THR A 688 -3.06 -1.34 -25.69
C THR A 688 -1.66 -0.84 -26.07
N SER A 689 -1.02 -0.09 -25.17
CA SER A 689 0.27 0.60 -25.32
C SER A 689 1.32 -0.09 -26.22
N PRO A 690 1.47 0.31 -27.49
CA PRO A 690 2.49 -0.23 -28.39
C PRO A 690 3.80 0.55 -28.22
N VAL A 691 4.90 -0.11 -27.86
CA VAL A 691 6.23 0.50 -27.83
C VAL A 691 6.76 0.69 -29.26
N LEU A 692 6.26 1.74 -29.93
CA LEU A 692 6.70 2.15 -31.25
C LEU A 692 8.12 2.74 -31.20
N LEU A 693 9.11 1.87 -31.47
CA LEU A 693 10.50 2.26 -31.74
C LEU A 693 10.57 3.20 -32.95
N ARG A 694 10.50 4.51 -32.70
CA ARG A 694 10.56 5.57 -33.71
C ARG A 694 11.90 5.56 -34.46
N LYS A 695 11.93 4.99 -35.66
CA LYS A 695 12.84 5.47 -36.72
C LYS A 695 12.37 6.85 -37.18
N MET A 696 12.93 7.91 -36.60
CA MET A 696 12.68 9.29 -37.05
C MET A 696 13.26 9.52 -38.45
N PRO A 697 12.49 10.07 -39.41
CA PRO A 697 13.05 10.72 -40.59
C PRO A 697 13.80 12.01 -40.19
N ARG A 698 14.93 12.30 -40.83
CA ARG A 698 15.62 13.59 -40.69
C ARG A 698 14.97 14.67 -41.55
N MET A 699 14.37 15.68 -40.95
CA MET A 699 14.14 17.04 -41.48
C MET A 699 13.54 17.91 -40.35
N GLY A 700 13.81 19.21 -40.22
CA GLY A 700 14.79 20.07 -40.92
C GLY A 700 14.86 21.43 -40.20
N CYS A 701 15.99 22.15 -40.30
CA CYS A 701 16.15 23.42 -39.60
C CYS A 701 15.21 24.53 -40.12
N TRP A 702 14.46 25.16 -39.23
CA TRP A 702 13.87 26.48 -39.46
C TRP A 702 14.52 27.51 -38.55
N ARG A 703 15.25 28.48 -39.14
CA ARG A 703 15.72 29.67 -38.44
C ARG A 703 14.61 30.71 -38.39
N ARG A 704 14.48 31.41 -37.26
CA ARG A 704 13.79 32.71 -37.21
C ARG A 704 14.54 33.71 -38.09
N SER A 705 13.81 34.52 -38.85
CA SER A 705 14.20 35.88 -39.24
C SER A 705 13.09 36.82 -38.78
N SER A 706 13.42 38.10 -38.55
CA SER A 706 12.53 39.06 -37.89
C SER A 706 12.50 40.40 -38.62
N ARG A 707 11.37 41.11 -38.44
CA ARG A 707 11.04 42.41 -39.06
C ARG A 707 10.79 42.30 -40.58
N THR A 708 10.00 43.19 -41.19
CA THR A 708 9.23 44.33 -40.62
C THR A 708 7.73 44.05 -40.62
#